data_AF-A0A8S1K3T9-F1
#
_entry.id   AF-A0A8S1K3T9-F1
#
_cell.length_a   1.000
_cell.length_b   1.000
_cell.length_c   1.000
_cell.angle_alpha   90.00
_cell.angle_beta   90.00
_cell.angle_gamma   90.00
#
_symmetry.space_group_name_H-M   'P 1'
#
loop_
_entity.id
_entity.type
_entity.pdbx_description
1 polymer ?
#
loop_
_entity_poly.entity_id
_entity_poly.type
_entity_poly.pdbx_seq_one_letter_code
_entity_poly.pdbx_strand_id
1 'polypeptide(L)'
;MKISIMLLLVAISAIGNAYFVPNVKCACQQILIETECNNWNCQWTIVTPATSTTPATGYCQQATCGQLNQQQCLNESERCYYQEPGPNPTTSQVCYEFSKCEDIVLSNGATCQKTNPKCVASPQQLRPKFQCISAGLTCSGLSMEQCSPSQSQTLAGEGLCYWNGNSCKVVSQCSELTTITQCQMKAFQNACQWSGTACIALTCASFQQSETCTFYQQATLSSSPIQICNWTGTNCIPATSQMLQSSNCGQNTNNHYRWVPMNASSGICAQCNPYKYVFRNQCECKQLLQANECTSSKSCTWTPPAGTTPGYCAPTACTSFTDQQTCAQVQGCYWNINAQSPGCQPFTTCSSITGQNAQICYSQSIYCPGSNGTNCQSQQQLNSCATIVTPMQPNVCFNSIGKDGYCTYQNNQCASVTQCSILTTLQLCNQFSNSCIWKAGSQSSCQSKTCSDYLTESSCTYIQNNINYNIINICTWNPDTKKCSTFDNSFNYDINSCFNSTGRTHHWSEPSNAQKGFCLPCHYSSVLNVKSNCSCNDLTNYTDCALSSPKCYWNAANSTCQNQNCPQLTSQGQCVLSKYCYWSNSHGCQPLGSPSTTCSTLTANTQQECLSQSILCAGINSNGKCQSSPNSCGDFTTFYQCFGSVGTDGICQWNQTSLKCQGISNCGLINTQAQCELVLNTCYWGNSGNGTSTCMSYNCTTLYTQTQSCNFYLSTPNQNYEVKYCQLNGQTCAEANNVSSLTSSNCYASSGGTARWDADKGNGTCVQCYAKIISVLFIILSYMF
;
A
#
# COMPACT_ATOMS: atom_id res chain seq x y z
N MET A 1 20.42 56.22 -6.39
CA MET A 1 20.83 54.80 -6.26
C MET A 1 19.57 53.96 -6.41
N LYS A 2 19.35 53.37 -7.60
CA LYS A 2 18.13 52.60 -7.91
C LYS A 2 18.45 51.12 -7.71
N ILE A 3 17.85 50.49 -6.71
CA ILE A 3 17.87 49.03 -6.52
C ILE A 3 16.56 48.51 -7.10
N SER A 4 16.66 47.84 -8.25
CA SER A 4 15.55 47.14 -8.88
C SER A 4 15.24 45.86 -8.11
N ILE A 5 14.03 45.76 -7.58
CA ILE A 5 13.44 44.52 -7.05
C ILE A 5 12.78 43.81 -8.22
N MET A 6 13.34 42.68 -8.62
CA MET A 6 12.78 41.77 -9.61
C MET A 6 11.78 40.85 -8.89
N LEU A 7 10.49 41.11 -9.09
CA LEU A 7 9.39 40.23 -8.67
C LEU A 7 9.29 39.09 -9.70
N LEU A 8 9.75 37.90 -9.31
CA LEU A 8 9.55 36.67 -10.07
C LEU A 8 8.22 36.02 -9.63
N LEU A 9 7.23 36.06 -10.51
CA LEU A 9 6.00 35.27 -10.40
C LEU A 9 6.36 33.79 -10.55
N VAL A 10 6.28 33.04 -9.45
CA VAL A 10 6.30 31.58 -9.48
C VAL A 10 4.91 31.10 -9.86
N ALA A 11 4.77 30.59 -11.08
CA ALA A 11 3.62 29.78 -11.46
C ALA A 11 3.71 28.45 -10.69
N ILE A 12 2.85 28.28 -9.69
CA ILE A 12 2.60 26.99 -9.05
C ILE A 12 1.80 26.16 -10.05
N SER A 13 2.46 25.25 -10.76
CA SER A 13 1.79 24.21 -11.50
C SER A 13 1.16 23.22 -10.53
N ALA A 14 -0.13 22.95 -10.73
CA ALA A 14 -0.84 21.87 -10.06
C ALA A 14 -0.17 20.53 -10.42
N ILE A 15 0.60 19.97 -9.48
CA ILE A 15 1.07 18.59 -9.55
C ILE A 15 -0.10 17.71 -9.14
N GLY A 16 -0.87 17.25 -10.13
CA GLY A 16 -1.82 16.17 -9.94
C GLY A 16 -1.08 14.89 -9.60
N ASN A 17 -1.29 14.39 -8.38
CA ASN A 17 -0.71 13.15 -7.89
C ASN A 17 -1.15 11.94 -8.74
N ALA A 18 -0.24 11.42 -9.57
CA ALA A 18 -0.41 10.13 -10.23
C ALA A 18 0.37 9.07 -9.45
N TYR A 19 -0.36 8.18 -8.81
CA TYR A 19 0.16 7.03 -8.10
C TYR A 19 0.92 6.10 -9.05
N PHE A 20 2.20 5.88 -8.74
CA PHE A 20 3.05 4.91 -9.43
C PHE A 20 2.59 3.49 -9.08
N VAL A 21 1.86 2.85 -9.99
CA VAL A 21 1.94 1.40 -10.11
C VAL A 21 3.09 1.18 -11.07
N PRO A 22 4.18 0.48 -10.71
CA PRO A 22 5.09 0.03 -11.75
C PRO A 22 4.26 -0.69 -12.79
N ASN A 23 4.53 -0.46 -14.07
CA ASN A 23 3.92 -1.21 -15.15
C ASN A 23 4.37 -2.68 -15.01
N VAL A 24 3.72 -3.44 -14.14
CA VAL A 24 4.06 -4.82 -13.81
C VAL A 24 3.45 -5.71 -14.88
N LYS A 25 4.29 -6.34 -15.69
CA LYS A 25 3.85 -7.38 -16.60
C LYS A 25 3.40 -8.60 -15.81
N CYS A 26 2.44 -9.38 -16.32
CA CYS A 26 2.09 -10.65 -15.68
C CYS A 26 3.32 -11.54 -15.60
N ALA A 27 3.49 -12.22 -14.48
CA ALA A 27 4.42 -13.34 -14.44
C ALA A 27 3.84 -14.46 -15.30
N CYS A 28 4.68 -15.20 -16.04
CA CYS A 28 4.24 -16.34 -16.85
C CYS A 28 3.36 -17.30 -16.03
N GLN A 29 3.74 -17.51 -14.78
CA GLN A 29 3.06 -18.33 -13.78
C GLN A 29 1.59 -17.95 -13.52
N GLN A 30 1.18 -16.73 -13.88
CA GLN A 30 -0.18 -16.25 -13.71
C GLN A 30 -1.08 -16.54 -14.91
N ILE A 31 -0.52 -16.92 -16.06
CA ILE A 31 -1.24 -17.19 -17.30
C ILE A 31 -1.88 -18.57 -17.23
N LEU A 32 -3.18 -18.64 -17.50
CA LEU A 32 -4.01 -19.83 -17.29
C LEU A 32 -4.27 -20.63 -18.56
N ILE A 33 -4.07 -20.04 -19.74
CA ILE A 33 -4.37 -20.67 -21.02
C ILE A 33 -3.13 -20.75 -21.91
N GLU A 34 -3.01 -21.86 -22.63
CA GLU A 34 -1.85 -22.15 -23.49
C GLU A 34 -1.67 -21.11 -24.60
N THR A 35 -2.76 -20.71 -25.27
CA THR A 35 -2.72 -19.72 -26.35
C THR A 35 -2.14 -18.39 -25.88
N GLU A 36 -2.55 -17.93 -24.70
CA GLU A 36 -1.98 -16.72 -24.09
C GLU A 36 -0.52 -16.97 -23.70
N CYS A 37 -0.18 -18.12 -23.10
CA CYS A 37 1.20 -18.43 -22.73
C CYS A 37 2.17 -18.37 -23.93
N ASN A 38 1.76 -18.90 -25.08
CA ASN A 38 2.57 -18.94 -26.30
C ASN A 38 2.70 -17.57 -26.96
N ASN A 39 1.72 -16.67 -26.76
CA ASN A 39 1.81 -15.28 -27.20
C ASN A 39 2.77 -14.45 -26.33
N TRP A 40 3.24 -15.02 -25.22
CA TRP A 40 4.15 -14.39 -24.28
C TRP A 40 5.55 -15.01 -24.41
N ASN A 41 6.57 -14.39 -23.84
CA ASN A 41 7.92 -14.96 -23.76
C ASN A 41 7.99 -16.06 -22.67
N CYS A 42 7.02 -16.97 -22.71
CA CYS A 42 6.77 -18.03 -21.76
C CYS A 42 6.67 -19.37 -22.50
N GLN A 43 6.72 -20.46 -21.75
CA GLN A 43 6.55 -21.80 -22.30
C GLN A 43 5.41 -22.50 -21.55
N TRP A 44 4.49 -23.10 -22.28
CA TRP A 44 3.47 -23.96 -21.71
C TRP A 44 4.08 -25.33 -21.36
N THR A 45 3.91 -25.74 -20.10
CA THR A 45 4.33 -27.07 -19.62
C THR A 45 3.10 -27.92 -19.38
N ILE A 46 2.96 -28.98 -20.18
CA ILE A 46 1.88 -29.95 -20.06
C ILE A 46 2.09 -30.76 -18.78
N VAL A 47 1.10 -30.71 -17.89
CA VAL A 47 1.03 -31.53 -16.66
C VAL A 47 0.25 -32.81 -16.92
N THR A 48 -0.84 -32.70 -17.68
CA THR A 48 -1.69 -33.84 -18.03
C THR A 48 -2.04 -33.72 -19.51
N PRO A 49 -1.70 -34.73 -20.33
CA PRO A 49 -2.02 -34.71 -21.76
C PRO A 49 -3.53 -34.60 -22.00
N ALA A 50 -3.92 -34.03 -23.14
CA ALA A 50 -5.31 -34.07 -23.57
C ALA A 50 -5.77 -35.51 -23.76
N THR A 51 -7.00 -35.81 -23.33
CA THR A 51 -7.71 -37.04 -23.71
C THR A 51 -8.85 -36.69 -24.67
N SER A 52 -9.59 -37.69 -25.16
CA SER A 52 -10.77 -37.46 -26.01
C SER A 52 -11.89 -36.68 -25.31
N THR A 53 -11.87 -36.58 -23.97
CA THR A 53 -12.94 -35.93 -23.17
C THR A 53 -12.42 -34.82 -22.25
N THR A 54 -11.11 -34.71 -22.05
CA THR A 54 -10.51 -33.69 -21.18
C THR A 54 -9.42 -32.92 -21.91
N PRO A 55 -9.47 -31.57 -21.93
CA PRO A 55 -8.37 -30.75 -22.46
C PRO A 55 -7.06 -31.05 -21.74
N ALA A 56 -5.93 -30.84 -22.43
CA ALA A 56 -4.62 -30.88 -21.77
C ALA A 56 -4.61 -29.84 -20.66
N THR A 57 -4.10 -30.22 -19.50
CA THR A 57 -3.84 -29.27 -18.43
C THR A 57 -2.35 -29.01 -18.36
N GLY A 58 -1.99 -27.76 -18.17
CA GLY A 58 -0.62 -27.33 -18.02
C GLY A 58 -0.53 -26.06 -17.19
N TYR A 59 0.68 -25.58 -17.02
CA TYR A 59 0.93 -24.26 -16.48
C TYR A 59 1.91 -23.53 -17.38
N CYS A 60 1.78 -22.22 -17.39
CA CYS A 60 2.70 -21.36 -18.10
C CYS A 60 3.91 -21.06 -17.19
N GLN A 61 5.10 -21.30 -17.69
CA GLN A 61 6.34 -21.00 -16.99
C GLN A 61 7.24 -20.08 -17.80
N GLN A 62 8.18 -19.47 -17.11
CA GLN A 62 9.16 -18.60 -17.72
C GLN A 62 10.08 -19.43 -18.63
N ALA A 63 10.10 -19.10 -19.93
CA ALA A 63 11.03 -19.74 -20.85
C ALA A 63 12.47 -19.36 -20.51
N THR A 64 13.38 -20.33 -20.61
CA THR A 64 14.82 -20.08 -20.42
C THR A 64 15.35 -19.28 -21.61
N CYS A 65 16.38 -18.44 -21.41
CA CYS A 65 16.88 -17.57 -22.48
C CYS A 65 17.26 -18.34 -23.75
N GLY A 66 17.86 -19.53 -23.61
CA GLY A 66 18.24 -20.39 -24.75
C GLY A 66 17.06 -20.91 -25.59
N GLN A 67 15.82 -20.78 -25.12
CA GLN A 67 14.60 -21.14 -25.86
C GLN A 67 13.95 -19.95 -26.59
N LEU A 68 14.42 -18.73 -26.32
CA LEU A 68 13.85 -17.52 -26.91
C LEU A 68 14.44 -17.26 -28.29
N ASN A 69 13.59 -16.87 -29.24
CA ASN A 69 14.06 -16.30 -30.50
C ASN A 69 14.64 -14.88 -30.30
N GLN A 70 15.28 -14.31 -31.32
CA GLN A 70 15.89 -12.98 -31.23
C GLN A 70 14.94 -11.90 -30.67
N GLN A 71 13.72 -11.82 -31.20
CA GLN A 71 12.78 -10.78 -30.80
C GLN A 71 12.28 -10.99 -29.36
N GLN A 72 12.02 -12.24 -28.97
CA GLN A 72 11.65 -12.60 -27.60
C GLN A 72 12.80 -12.31 -26.62
N CYS A 73 14.04 -12.61 -27.00
CA CYS A 73 15.24 -12.33 -26.22
C CYS A 73 15.42 -10.84 -25.94
N LEU A 74 15.29 -10.01 -26.98
CA LEU A 74 15.38 -8.55 -26.86
C LEU A 74 14.24 -7.97 -26.01
N ASN A 75 13.05 -8.59 -26.06
CA ASN A 75 11.93 -8.22 -25.19
C ASN A 75 12.14 -8.63 -23.72
N GLU A 76 13.04 -9.59 -23.45
CA GLU A 76 13.44 -10.07 -22.12
C GLU A 76 14.81 -9.54 -21.67
N SER A 77 15.18 -8.34 -22.11
CA SER A 77 16.45 -7.67 -21.79
C SER A 77 16.78 -7.53 -20.29
N GLU A 78 15.82 -7.74 -19.40
CA GLU A 78 16.08 -7.75 -17.96
C GLU A 78 16.72 -9.06 -17.47
N ARG A 79 16.53 -10.16 -18.20
CA ARG A 79 17.00 -11.50 -17.84
C ARG A 79 17.86 -12.15 -18.92
N CYS A 80 17.78 -11.69 -20.16
CA CYS A 80 18.45 -12.28 -21.30
C CYS A 80 19.23 -11.23 -22.10
N TYR A 81 20.25 -11.67 -22.83
CA TYR A 81 20.90 -10.87 -23.86
C TYR A 81 21.05 -11.66 -25.16
N TYR A 82 20.98 -10.96 -26.28
CA TYR A 82 21.09 -11.54 -27.60
C TYR A 82 22.51 -11.40 -28.15
N GLN A 83 23.18 -12.51 -28.44
CA GLN A 83 24.51 -12.49 -29.03
C GLN A 83 24.42 -12.88 -30.50
N GLU A 84 24.81 -11.96 -31.39
CA GLU A 84 24.87 -12.26 -32.82
C GLU A 84 25.77 -13.49 -33.08
N PRO A 85 25.38 -14.39 -33.99
CA PRO A 85 26.22 -15.52 -34.34
C PRO A 85 27.62 -15.04 -34.73
N GLY A 86 28.64 -15.64 -34.14
CA GLY A 86 30.01 -15.39 -34.58
C GLY A 86 30.21 -15.80 -36.04
N PRO A 87 31.37 -15.49 -36.64
CA PRO A 87 31.69 -15.89 -38.03
C PRO A 87 31.69 -17.40 -38.26
N ASN A 88 31.52 -18.22 -37.21
CA ASN A 88 31.42 -19.66 -37.29
C ASN A 88 29.95 -20.10 -37.09
N PRO A 89 29.24 -20.54 -38.16
CA PRO A 89 27.78 -20.70 -38.18
C PRO A 89 27.24 -21.92 -37.42
N THR A 90 28.04 -22.61 -36.60
CA THR A 90 27.65 -23.88 -35.96
C THR A 90 26.99 -23.73 -34.58
N THR A 91 26.99 -22.53 -33.98
CA THR A 91 26.27 -22.28 -32.72
C THR A 91 24.88 -21.71 -33.00
N SER A 92 23.85 -22.54 -32.87
CA SER A 92 22.44 -22.20 -33.09
C SER A 92 21.77 -21.45 -31.92
N GLN A 93 22.47 -21.27 -30.79
CA GLN A 93 21.96 -20.51 -29.65
C GLN A 93 22.36 -19.04 -29.76
N VAL A 94 21.35 -18.17 -29.73
CA VAL A 94 21.50 -16.73 -29.99
C VAL A 94 21.06 -15.87 -28.79
N CYS A 95 20.58 -16.49 -27.72
CA CYS A 95 20.09 -15.82 -26.52
C CYS A 95 20.61 -16.50 -25.25
N TYR A 96 21.17 -15.70 -24.34
CA TYR A 96 21.86 -16.14 -23.14
C TYR A 96 21.30 -15.46 -21.89
N GLU A 97 21.48 -16.08 -20.72
CA GLU A 97 21.11 -15.46 -19.44
C GLU A 97 21.96 -14.23 -19.17
N PHE A 98 21.31 -13.17 -18.68
CA PHE A 98 21.91 -11.88 -18.41
C PHE A 98 22.03 -11.66 -16.91
N SER A 99 23.25 -11.70 -16.39
CA SER A 99 23.57 -11.36 -15.01
C SER A 99 24.03 -9.92 -14.85
N LYS A 100 24.92 -9.46 -15.74
CA LYS A 100 25.46 -8.09 -15.76
C LYS A 100 25.96 -7.74 -17.16
N CYS A 101 26.09 -6.44 -17.43
CA CYS A 101 26.53 -5.96 -18.74
C CYS A 101 27.93 -6.44 -19.11
N GLU A 102 28.81 -6.63 -18.13
CA GLU A 102 30.20 -7.04 -18.34
C GLU A 102 30.31 -8.46 -18.91
N ASP A 103 29.24 -9.26 -18.87
CA ASP A 103 29.20 -10.61 -19.44
C ASP A 103 28.95 -10.60 -20.95
N ILE A 104 28.54 -9.45 -21.52
CA ILE A 104 28.29 -9.30 -22.96
C ILE A 104 29.62 -9.26 -23.72
N VAL A 105 29.82 -10.24 -24.59
CA VAL A 105 30.94 -10.28 -25.52
C VAL A 105 30.48 -9.78 -26.88
N LEU A 106 30.96 -8.60 -27.29
CA LEU A 106 30.62 -8.00 -28.58
C LEU A 106 31.43 -8.62 -29.73
N SER A 107 30.75 -8.97 -30.82
CA SER A 107 31.36 -9.19 -32.13
C SER A 107 31.79 -7.86 -32.76
N ASN A 108 32.69 -7.89 -33.75
CA ASN A 108 33.10 -6.69 -34.48
C ASN A 108 31.88 -6.00 -35.11
N GLY A 109 31.60 -4.76 -34.70
CA GLY A 109 30.47 -3.96 -35.18
C GLY A 109 29.18 -4.09 -34.37
N ALA A 110 29.10 -4.99 -33.38
CA ALA A 110 27.99 -5.03 -32.43
C ALA A 110 28.13 -3.93 -31.37
N THR A 111 26.99 -3.41 -30.91
CA THR A 111 26.93 -2.44 -29.79
C THR A 111 26.34 -3.13 -28.57
N CYS A 112 26.77 -2.73 -27.37
CA CYS A 112 26.25 -3.24 -26.09
C CYS A 112 24.73 -3.28 -26.06
N GLN A 113 24.13 -2.23 -26.59
CA GLN A 113 22.71 -2.04 -26.57
C GLN A 113 21.92 -2.89 -27.60
N LYS A 114 22.54 -3.26 -28.75
CA LYS A 114 21.95 -4.24 -29.68
C LYS A 114 21.83 -5.62 -29.03
N THR A 115 22.76 -5.93 -28.12
CA THR A 115 22.79 -7.19 -27.37
C THR A 115 21.89 -7.13 -26.13
N ASN A 116 21.91 -6.02 -25.39
CA ASN A 116 21.01 -5.76 -24.29
C ASN A 116 20.77 -4.23 -24.13
N PRO A 117 19.54 -3.72 -24.30
CA PRO A 117 19.24 -2.29 -24.23
C PRO A 117 19.51 -1.62 -22.87
N LYS A 118 19.85 -2.37 -21.81
CA LYS A 118 20.26 -1.82 -20.51
C LYS A 118 21.77 -1.55 -20.40
N CYS A 119 22.55 -1.99 -21.38
CA CYS A 119 24.01 -1.97 -21.32
C CYS A 119 24.60 -0.96 -22.27
N VAL A 120 25.52 -0.14 -21.77
CA VAL A 120 26.25 0.86 -22.57
C VAL A 120 27.71 0.48 -22.70
N ALA A 121 28.39 1.00 -23.71
CA ALA A 121 29.84 0.80 -23.84
C ALA A 121 30.58 1.51 -22.69
N SER A 122 31.60 0.85 -22.13
CA SER A 122 32.47 1.47 -21.14
C SER A 122 33.21 2.66 -21.75
N PRO A 123 33.20 3.85 -21.10
CA PRO A 123 33.90 5.03 -21.60
C PRO A 123 35.43 4.91 -21.52
N GLN A 124 35.97 3.93 -20.80
CA GLN A 124 37.42 3.71 -20.72
C GLN A 124 37.93 2.92 -21.94
N GLN A 125 38.31 3.66 -23.00
CA GLN A 125 38.89 3.16 -24.25
C GLN A 125 40.26 2.45 -24.14
N LEU A 126 40.77 2.17 -22.93
CA LEU A 126 42.15 1.71 -22.72
C LEU A 126 42.34 0.17 -22.72
N ARG A 127 41.32 -0.63 -23.05
CA ARG A 127 41.47 -2.08 -23.22
C ARG A 127 41.08 -2.54 -24.63
N PRO A 128 41.79 -3.52 -25.22
CA PRO A 128 41.55 -4.00 -26.58
C PRO A 128 40.25 -4.81 -26.77
N LYS A 129 39.33 -4.82 -25.79
CA LYS A 129 38.02 -5.46 -25.89
C LYS A 129 36.96 -4.46 -25.42
N PHE A 130 35.98 -4.19 -26.29
CA PHE A 130 34.79 -3.42 -25.94
C PHE A 130 34.06 -4.13 -24.80
N GLN A 131 34.04 -3.53 -23.60
CA GLN A 131 33.28 -4.03 -22.46
C GLN A 131 32.00 -3.23 -22.30
N CYS A 132 30.91 -3.93 -22.07
CA CYS A 132 29.62 -3.33 -21.73
C CYS A 132 29.54 -3.15 -20.21
N ILE A 133 29.00 -2.02 -19.77
CA ILE A 133 28.74 -1.71 -18.37
C ILE A 133 27.27 -1.35 -18.20
N SER A 134 26.74 -1.47 -16.97
CA SER A 134 25.39 -0.97 -16.70
C SER A 134 25.37 0.54 -16.93
N ALA A 135 24.34 1.04 -17.60
CA ALA A 135 24.03 2.45 -17.54
C ALA A 135 23.94 2.89 -16.07
N GLY A 136 24.64 3.95 -15.67
CA GLY A 136 24.52 4.50 -14.33
C GLY A 136 23.05 4.77 -13.98
N LEU A 137 22.70 4.66 -12.69
CA LEU A 137 21.31 4.71 -12.20
C LEU A 137 20.56 6.04 -12.50
N THR A 138 21.28 7.09 -12.89
CA THR A 138 20.72 8.43 -13.13
C THR A 138 21.08 8.92 -14.52
N CYS A 139 20.20 9.69 -15.16
CA CYS A 139 20.53 10.31 -16.45
C CYS A 139 21.64 11.38 -16.28
N SER A 140 21.75 11.98 -15.08
CA SER A 140 22.79 12.96 -14.78
C SER A 140 24.19 12.33 -14.80
N GLY A 141 25.06 12.85 -15.65
CA GLY A 141 26.45 12.39 -15.78
C GLY A 141 26.71 11.44 -16.95
N LEU A 142 25.67 11.04 -17.70
CA LEU A 142 25.86 10.34 -18.98
C LEU A 142 26.39 11.31 -20.05
N SER A 143 27.41 10.89 -20.79
CA SER A 143 27.95 11.64 -21.93
C SER A 143 26.92 11.76 -23.07
N MET A 144 27.21 12.63 -24.05
CA MET A 144 26.39 12.72 -25.26
C MET A 144 26.30 11.36 -25.95
N GLU A 145 27.37 10.56 -26.05
CA GLU A 145 27.32 9.23 -26.67
C GLU A 145 26.52 8.22 -25.83
N GLN A 146 26.56 8.33 -24.50
CA GLN A 146 25.80 7.46 -23.60
C GLN A 146 24.31 7.84 -23.54
N CYS A 147 23.96 9.05 -23.97
CA CYS A 147 22.61 9.59 -23.91
C CYS A 147 21.99 9.87 -25.29
N SER A 148 22.79 9.83 -26.36
CA SER A 148 22.33 10.05 -27.73
C SER A 148 21.84 8.73 -28.34
N PRO A 149 20.67 8.75 -28.98
CA PRO A 149 19.95 7.54 -29.33
C PRO A 149 20.40 6.93 -30.65
N SER A 150 21.62 7.24 -31.14
CA SER A 150 21.95 7.02 -32.55
C SER A 150 21.80 5.56 -32.97
N GLN A 151 21.86 4.57 -32.06
CA GLN A 151 21.27 3.25 -32.32
C GLN A 151 20.57 2.54 -31.16
N SER A 152 20.62 2.97 -29.89
CA SER A 152 19.90 2.27 -28.80
C SER A 152 19.90 2.98 -27.43
N GLN A 153 19.01 2.49 -26.55
CA GLN A 153 18.46 3.08 -25.33
C GLN A 153 19.43 3.11 -24.13
N THR A 154 19.21 4.08 -23.23
CA THR A 154 19.76 4.07 -21.87
C THR A 154 18.59 4.25 -20.90
N LEU A 155 18.15 3.14 -20.30
CA LEU A 155 17.19 3.15 -19.18
C LEU A 155 17.97 3.43 -17.91
N ALA A 156 17.89 4.66 -17.40
CA ALA A 156 18.26 4.92 -16.02
C ALA A 156 17.15 4.38 -15.10
N GLY A 157 17.46 4.15 -13.82
CA GLY A 157 16.42 3.83 -12.83
C GLY A 157 15.36 4.93 -12.70
N GLU A 158 15.69 6.14 -13.15
CA GLU A 158 14.83 7.33 -13.18
C GLU A 158 13.90 7.39 -14.41
N GLY A 159 14.13 6.59 -15.46
CA GLY A 159 13.36 6.60 -16.70
C GLY A 159 14.21 6.59 -17.97
N LEU A 160 13.58 6.89 -19.11
CA LEU A 160 14.26 6.97 -20.41
C LEU A 160 15.03 8.28 -20.52
N CYS A 161 16.35 8.19 -20.73
CA CYS A 161 17.20 9.36 -20.90
C CYS A 161 17.27 9.82 -22.36
N TYR A 162 17.38 11.13 -22.58
CA TYR A 162 17.71 11.72 -23.88
C TYR A 162 18.68 12.90 -23.75
N TRP A 163 19.51 13.09 -24.77
CA TRP A 163 20.40 14.24 -24.86
C TRP A 163 19.66 15.45 -25.42
N ASN A 164 19.59 16.54 -24.64
CA ASN A 164 18.89 17.76 -25.03
C ASN A 164 19.78 18.81 -25.72
N GLY A 165 21.02 18.45 -26.06
CA GLY A 165 22.06 19.35 -26.60
C GLY A 165 23.14 19.71 -25.58
N ASN A 166 22.80 19.83 -24.30
CA ASN A 166 23.75 20.26 -23.25
C ASN A 166 23.95 19.22 -22.15
N SER A 167 22.92 18.41 -21.87
CA SER A 167 22.91 17.45 -20.78
C SER A 167 21.98 16.29 -21.10
N CYS A 168 22.27 15.15 -20.49
CA CYS A 168 21.37 14.02 -20.49
C CYS A 168 20.24 14.21 -19.47
N LYS A 169 18.98 14.07 -19.90
CA LYS A 169 17.79 14.29 -19.06
C LYS A 169 16.82 13.13 -19.19
N VAL A 170 16.04 12.85 -18.14
CA VAL A 170 14.87 11.96 -18.23
C VAL A 170 13.82 12.64 -19.11
N VAL A 171 13.25 11.92 -20.08
CA VAL A 171 12.10 12.42 -20.85
C VAL A 171 10.87 12.34 -19.98
N SER A 172 10.30 13.49 -19.62
CA SER A 172 9.09 13.54 -18.82
C SER A 172 7.82 13.61 -19.67
N GLN A 173 7.94 14.14 -20.90
CA GLN A 173 6.83 14.37 -21.82
C GLN A 173 7.31 14.35 -23.28
N CYS A 174 6.43 13.94 -24.21
CA CYS A 174 6.77 13.85 -25.63
C CYS A 174 7.26 15.18 -26.24
N SER A 175 6.75 16.33 -25.77
CA SER A 175 7.14 17.66 -26.28
C SER A 175 8.60 18.03 -26.01
N GLU A 176 9.30 17.30 -25.13
CA GLU A 176 10.74 17.45 -24.91
C GLU A 176 11.58 16.85 -26.04
N LEU A 177 10.99 15.96 -26.84
CA LEU A 177 11.62 15.34 -28.00
C LEU A 177 11.50 16.27 -29.21
N THR A 178 12.52 17.09 -29.40
CA THR A 178 12.52 18.19 -30.39
C THR A 178 12.78 17.75 -31.83
N THR A 179 13.20 16.50 -32.04
CA THR A 179 13.53 15.97 -33.38
C THR A 179 12.70 14.73 -33.72
N ILE A 180 12.46 14.52 -35.01
CA ILE A 180 11.78 13.32 -35.52
C ILE A 180 12.49 12.04 -35.07
N THR A 181 13.83 12.02 -35.11
CA THR A 181 14.64 10.86 -34.72
C THR A 181 14.47 10.52 -33.24
N GLN A 182 14.41 11.53 -32.36
CA GLN A 182 14.12 11.34 -30.94
C GLN A 182 12.70 10.82 -30.72
N CYS A 183 11.73 11.40 -31.43
CA CYS A 183 10.32 11.03 -31.28
C CYS A 183 10.02 9.60 -31.76
N GLN A 184 10.67 9.16 -32.83
CA GLN A 184 10.46 7.84 -33.46
C GLN A 184 11.31 6.73 -32.84
N MET A 185 11.97 6.97 -31.69
CA MET A 185 12.69 5.91 -30.99
C MET A 185 11.72 4.79 -30.58
N LYS A 186 12.13 3.52 -30.74
CA LYS A 186 11.33 2.34 -30.37
C LYS A 186 10.78 2.38 -28.94
N ALA A 187 11.49 3.03 -28.01
CA ALA A 187 11.05 3.19 -26.62
C ALA A 187 9.80 4.09 -26.48
N PHE A 188 9.62 5.04 -27.42
CA PHE A 188 8.50 5.98 -27.43
C PHE A 188 7.43 5.62 -28.45
N GLN A 189 7.59 4.54 -29.23
CA GLN A 189 6.64 4.18 -30.30
C GLN A 189 5.20 3.96 -29.80
N ASN A 190 5.04 3.63 -28.51
CA ASN A 190 3.74 3.45 -27.87
C ASN A 190 3.35 4.63 -26.99
N ALA A 191 4.13 5.72 -26.96
CA ALA A 191 3.83 6.88 -26.11
C ALA A 191 3.77 8.20 -26.89
N CYS A 192 4.60 8.35 -27.93
CA CYS A 192 4.77 9.56 -28.69
C CYS A 192 4.72 9.30 -30.20
N GLN A 193 4.29 10.30 -30.95
CA GLN A 193 4.31 10.32 -32.41
C GLN A 193 4.75 11.69 -32.93
N TRP A 194 5.40 11.71 -34.09
CA TRP A 194 5.81 12.96 -34.73
C TRP A 194 4.64 13.54 -35.53
N SER A 195 4.22 14.77 -35.20
CA SER A 195 3.11 15.46 -35.90
C SER A 195 3.51 16.08 -37.24
N GLY A 196 4.81 16.07 -37.57
CA GLY A 196 5.40 16.85 -38.66
C GLY A 196 6.22 18.04 -38.15
N THR A 197 5.80 18.66 -37.04
CA THR A 197 6.47 19.84 -36.46
C THR A 197 6.94 19.63 -35.03
N ALA A 198 6.30 18.75 -34.28
CA ALA A 198 6.64 18.45 -32.90
C ALA A 198 6.36 16.98 -32.56
N CYS A 199 7.00 16.50 -31.51
CA CYS A 199 6.64 15.22 -30.94
C CYS A 199 5.45 15.40 -29.98
N ILE A 200 4.35 14.71 -30.26
CA ILE A 200 3.11 14.79 -29.50
C ILE A 200 2.79 13.44 -28.87
N ALA A 201 2.00 13.45 -27.80
CA ALA A 201 1.53 12.21 -27.18
C ALA A 201 0.63 11.42 -28.13
N LEU A 202 0.77 10.09 -28.11
CA LEU A 202 -0.15 9.19 -28.81
C LEU A 202 -1.52 9.20 -28.12
N THR A 203 -2.55 8.94 -28.93
CA THR A 203 -3.90 8.65 -28.47
C THR A 203 -4.40 7.41 -29.21
N CYS A 204 -5.49 6.78 -28.79
CA CYS A 204 -6.02 5.64 -29.55
C CYS A 204 -6.36 6.04 -31.00
N ALA A 205 -6.86 7.26 -31.22
CA ALA A 205 -7.16 7.78 -32.56
C ALA A 205 -5.92 7.92 -33.47
N SER A 206 -4.71 7.86 -32.90
CA SER A 206 -3.47 7.88 -33.67
C SER A 206 -3.22 6.58 -34.43
N PHE A 207 -3.77 5.45 -33.99
CA PHE A 207 -3.61 4.16 -34.66
C PHE A 207 -4.60 4.04 -35.84
N GLN A 208 -4.06 3.89 -37.05
CA GLN A 208 -4.84 3.84 -38.30
C GLN A 208 -5.10 2.42 -38.80
N GLN A 209 -4.56 1.40 -38.12
CA GLN A 209 -4.61 0.00 -38.55
C GLN A 209 -5.00 -0.91 -37.39
N SER A 210 -5.77 -1.96 -37.68
CA SER A 210 -6.22 -2.95 -36.69
C SER A 210 -5.06 -3.60 -35.93
N GLU A 211 -3.95 -3.88 -36.60
CA GLU A 211 -2.79 -4.59 -36.03
C GLU A 211 -2.02 -3.73 -35.04
N THR A 212 -2.12 -2.41 -35.15
CA THR A 212 -1.40 -1.45 -34.29
C THR A 212 -2.27 -0.89 -33.17
N CYS A 213 -3.60 -1.01 -33.29
CA CYS A 213 -4.57 -0.56 -32.31
C CYS A 213 -4.55 -1.43 -31.04
N THR A 214 -3.56 -1.18 -30.18
CA THR A 214 -3.28 -2.00 -29.00
C THR A 214 -3.41 -1.17 -27.73
N PHE A 215 -2.40 -0.36 -27.41
CA PHE A 215 -2.37 0.55 -26.28
C PHE A 215 -1.47 1.74 -26.58
N TYR A 216 -1.57 2.78 -25.76
CA TYR A 216 -0.51 3.77 -25.64
C TYR A 216 -0.17 4.07 -24.18
N GLN A 217 1.05 4.50 -23.92
CA GLN A 217 1.49 5.05 -22.64
C GLN A 217 1.14 6.53 -22.61
N GLN A 218 0.48 6.98 -21.55
CA GLN A 218 0.16 8.41 -21.39
C GLN A 218 1.43 9.29 -21.39
N ALA A 219 1.29 10.61 -21.50
CA ALA A 219 2.41 11.52 -21.78
C ALA A 219 3.51 11.58 -20.70
N THR A 220 3.23 11.22 -19.44
CA THR A 220 4.20 11.20 -18.34
C THR A 220 5.11 9.96 -18.36
N LEU A 221 6.04 9.90 -19.30
CA LEU A 221 6.79 8.68 -19.67
C LEU A 221 7.54 7.97 -18.53
N SER A 222 7.85 8.68 -17.43
CA SER A 222 8.50 8.11 -16.24
C SER A 222 7.58 7.19 -15.42
N SER A 223 6.26 7.19 -15.66
CA SER A 223 5.29 6.46 -14.83
C SER A 223 3.91 6.25 -15.42
N SER A 224 3.76 6.47 -16.73
CA SER A 224 2.43 6.55 -17.33
C SER A 224 1.63 5.26 -17.21
N PRO A 225 0.37 5.35 -16.74
CA PRO A 225 -0.57 4.27 -16.93
C PRO A 225 -0.75 4.03 -18.43
N ILE A 226 -0.99 2.78 -18.79
CA ILE A 226 -1.41 2.44 -20.15
C ILE A 226 -2.85 2.91 -20.36
N GLN A 227 -3.13 3.44 -21.55
CA GLN A 227 -4.48 3.56 -22.06
C GLN A 227 -4.70 2.41 -23.05
N ILE A 228 -5.68 1.57 -22.76
CA ILE A 228 -6.09 0.46 -23.62
C ILE A 228 -6.84 1.03 -24.82
N CYS A 229 -6.57 0.47 -26.00
CA CYS A 229 -7.29 0.79 -27.22
C CYS A 229 -7.96 -0.46 -27.81
N ASN A 230 -9.07 -0.24 -28.53
CA ASN A 230 -9.75 -1.31 -29.27
C ASN A 230 -10.16 -0.83 -30.66
N TRP A 231 -10.00 -1.71 -31.65
CA TRP A 231 -10.36 -1.43 -33.03
C TRP A 231 -11.85 -1.72 -33.24
N THR A 232 -12.60 -0.74 -33.74
CA THR A 232 -14.06 -0.84 -33.97
C THR A 232 -14.42 -1.27 -35.39
N GLY A 233 -13.44 -1.69 -36.19
CA GLY A 233 -13.58 -1.97 -37.61
C GLY A 233 -13.19 -0.77 -38.49
N THR A 234 -13.42 0.46 -38.02
CA THR A 234 -13.06 1.68 -38.75
C THR A 234 -12.05 2.55 -38.01
N ASN A 235 -12.17 2.65 -36.69
CA ASN A 235 -11.35 3.54 -35.87
C ASN A 235 -10.82 2.82 -34.63
N CYS A 236 -9.65 3.23 -34.18
CA CYS A 236 -9.10 2.83 -32.90
C CYS A 236 -9.59 3.79 -31.80
N ILE A 237 -10.32 3.26 -30.82
CA ILE A 237 -10.92 4.07 -29.74
C ILE A 237 -10.34 3.70 -28.37
N PRO A 238 -10.38 4.61 -27.38
CA PRO A 238 -10.15 4.24 -26.00
C PRO A 238 -11.09 3.12 -25.59
N ALA A 239 -10.53 2.09 -24.96
CA ALA A 239 -11.26 0.94 -24.49
C ALA A 239 -11.00 0.70 -23.01
N THR A 240 -11.92 -0.02 -22.39
CA THR A 240 -11.74 -0.57 -21.05
C THR A 240 -11.36 -2.05 -21.16
N SER A 241 -10.81 -2.65 -20.11
CA SER A 241 -10.36 -4.05 -20.19
C SER A 241 -11.50 -5.02 -20.50
N GLN A 242 -12.74 -4.69 -20.14
CA GLN A 242 -13.94 -5.50 -20.40
C GLN A 242 -14.28 -5.60 -21.90
N MET A 243 -13.77 -4.69 -22.74
CA MET A 243 -13.96 -4.75 -24.19
C MET A 243 -12.97 -5.70 -24.87
N LEU A 244 -11.95 -6.15 -24.14
CA LEU A 244 -10.94 -7.06 -24.66
C LEU A 244 -11.43 -8.51 -24.57
N GLN A 245 -10.97 -9.33 -25.51
CA GLN A 245 -11.19 -10.75 -25.62
C GLN A 245 -9.91 -11.52 -25.27
N SER A 246 -9.98 -12.85 -25.19
CA SER A 246 -8.82 -13.70 -24.88
C SER A 246 -7.64 -13.47 -25.83
N SER A 247 -7.90 -13.20 -27.11
CA SER A 247 -6.88 -13.02 -28.14
C SER A 247 -6.10 -11.71 -28.02
N ASN A 248 -6.70 -10.65 -27.49
CA ASN A 248 -6.10 -9.31 -27.45
C ASN A 248 -5.86 -8.78 -26.02
N CYS A 249 -6.32 -9.49 -24.97
CA CYS A 249 -6.16 -9.04 -23.59
C CYS A 249 -4.69 -8.76 -23.20
N GLY A 250 -3.77 -9.70 -23.42
CA GLY A 250 -2.35 -9.47 -23.13
C GLY A 250 -1.75 -8.37 -24.02
N GLN A 251 -1.91 -8.51 -25.34
CA GLN A 251 -1.28 -7.61 -26.32
C GLN A 251 -1.76 -6.15 -26.20
N ASN A 252 -3.07 -5.91 -26.14
CA ASN A 252 -3.67 -4.58 -26.04
C ASN A 252 -3.51 -3.95 -24.65
N THR A 253 -2.90 -4.66 -23.70
CA THR A 253 -2.57 -4.10 -22.39
C THR A 253 -1.08 -4.11 -22.10
N ASN A 254 -0.22 -4.32 -23.11
CA ASN A 254 1.22 -4.44 -22.93
C ASN A 254 1.60 -5.49 -21.87
N ASN A 255 0.83 -6.58 -21.82
CA ASN A 255 0.98 -7.66 -20.85
C ASN A 255 0.76 -7.23 -19.38
N HIS A 256 0.01 -6.15 -19.14
CA HIS A 256 -0.41 -5.74 -17.79
C HIS A 256 -1.72 -6.40 -17.35
N TYR A 257 -2.45 -6.99 -18.27
CA TYR A 257 -3.67 -7.76 -18.01
C TYR A 257 -3.52 -9.16 -18.59
N ARG A 258 -4.29 -10.09 -18.05
CA ARG A 258 -4.40 -11.46 -18.53
C ARG A 258 -5.85 -11.86 -18.71
N TRP A 259 -6.08 -12.84 -19.57
CA TRP A 259 -7.40 -13.43 -19.72
C TRP A 259 -7.70 -14.38 -18.56
N VAL A 260 -8.79 -14.12 -17.84
CA VAL A 260 -9.31 -15.03 -16.81
C VAL A 260 -10.55 -15.71 -17.38
N PRO A 261 -10.47 -17.00 -17.77
CA PRO A 261 -11.63 -17.72 -18.29
C PRO A 261 -12.67 -17.90 -17.17
N MET A 262 -13.91 -17.56 -17.50
CA MET A 262 -15.07 -17.82 -16.65
C MET A 262 -15.74 -19.14 -16.98
N ASN A 263 -15.76 -19.49 -18.26
CA ASN A 263 -16.19 -20.77 -18.80
C ASN A 263 -15.42 -21.03 -20.10
N ALA A 264 -15.81 -22.07 -20.85
CA ALA A 264 -15.12 -22.43 -22.09
C ALA A 264 -15.20 -21.35 -23.20
N SER A 265 -16.19 -20.45 -23.14
CA SER A 265 -16.50 -19.49 -24.21
C SER A 265 -16.39 -18.03 -23.79
N SER A 266 -16.28 -17.74 -22.49
CA SER A 266 -16.23 -16.39 -21.96
C SER A 266 -15.21 -16.25 -20.84
N GLY A 267 -14.83 -15.01 -20.60
CA GLY A 267 -13.86 -14.63 -19.59
C GLY A 267 -13.79 -13.12 -19.50
N ILE A 268 -12.80 -12.66 -18.77
CA ILE A 268 -12.57 -11.24 -18.52
C ILE A 268 -11.08 -10.93 -18.65
N CYS A 269 -10.78 -9.74 -19.13
CA CYS A 269 -9.41 -9.24 -19.12
C CYS A 269 -9.16 -8.55 -17.76
N ALA A 270 -8.44 -9.24 -16.87
CA ALA A 270 -8.18 -8.79 -15.52
C ALA A 270 -6.72 -8.35 -15.37
N GLN A 271 -6.47 -7.30 -14.59
CA GLN A 271 -5.12 -6.80 -14.36
C GLN A 271 -4.26 -7.88 -13.70
N CYS A 272 -3.01 -7.97 -14.13
CA CYS A 272 -2.02 -8.81 -13.49
C CYS A 272 -1.46 -8.17 -12.25
N ASN A 273 -1.26 -9.02 -11.24
CA ASN A 273 -1.12 -8.59 -9.86
C ASN A 273 -2.23 -7.61 -9.44
N PRO A 274 -3.47 -8.08 -9.39
CA PRO A 274 -4.56 -7.23 -8.93
C PRO A 274 -4.45 -7.00 -7.40
N TYR A 275 -3.51 -7.67 -6.71
CA TYR A 275 -3.11 -7.54 -5.29
C TYR A 275 -2.48 -6.19 -4.95
N LYS A 276 -3.19 -5.10 -5.24
CA LYS A 276 -3.11 -3.93 -4.38
C LYS A 276 -3.78 -4.31 -3.07
N TYR A 277 -2.99 -4.69 -2.07
CA TYR A 277 -3.50 -4.81 -0.71
C TYR A 277 -4.23 -3.50 -0.36
N VAL A 278 -5.54 -3.59 -0.17
CA VAL A 278 -6.25 -2.53 0.54
C VAL A 278 -5.81 -2.66 1.98
N PHE A 279 -5.16 -1.61 2.46
CA PHE A 279 -4.77 -1.58 3.86
C PHE A 279 -6.04 -1.55 4.70
N ARG A 280 -6.18 -2.47 5.65
CA ARG A 280 -7.32 -2.47 6.59
C ARG A 280 -7.44 -1.14 7.37
N ASN A 281 -6.34 -0.40 7.46
CA ASN A 281 -6.27 0.93 8.06
C ASN A 281 -6.34 2.07 7.03
N GLN A 282 -6.79 1.83 5.79
CA GLN A 282 -7.11 2.93 4.88
C GLN A 282 -8.22 3.81 5.49
N CYS A 283 -8.17 5.09 5.18
CA CYS A 283 -9.19 6.04 5.55
C CYS A 283 -10.48 5.71 4.83
N GLU A 284 -11.54 5.58 5.60
CA GLU A 284 -12.89 5.64 5.09
C GLU A 284 -13.24 7.07 4.67
N CYS A 285 -14.19 7.22 3.74
CA CYS A 285 -14.57 8.53 3.21
C CYS A 285 -14.94 9.52 4.33
N LYS A 286 -15.65 9.06 5.37
CA LYS A 286 -16.04 9.89 6.54
C LYS A 286 -14.85 10.48 7.31
N GLN A 287 -13.66 9.89 7.20
CA GLN A 287 -12.43 10.34 7.87
C GLN A 287 -11.68 11.38 7.03
N LEU A 288 -12.03 11.54 5.75
CA LEU A 288 -11.43 12.52 4.86
C LEU A 288 -12.13 13.87 5.05
N LEU A 289 -11.45 14.76 5.76
CA LEU A 289 -12.01 16.04 6.15
C LEU A 289 -11.84 17.11 5.06
N GLN A 290 -10.94 16.88 4.11
CA GLN A 290 -10.62 17.82 3.06
C GLN A 290 -11.15 17.37 1.70
N ALA A 291 -11.60 18.32 0.89
CA ALA A 291 -12.13 18.06 -0.45
C ALA A 291 -11.10 17.38 -1.36
N ASN A 292 -9.85 17.83 -1.33
CA ASN A 292 -8.77 17.30 -2.15
C ASN A 292 -8.44 15.83 -1.79
N GLU A 293 -8.41 15.48 -0.51
CA GLU A 293 -8.25 14.09 -0.04
C GLU A 293 -9.41 13.23 -0.49
N CYS A 294 -10.64 13.73 -0.30
CA CYS A 294 -11.85 13.04 -0.71
C CYS A 294 -11.84 12.73 -2.22
N THR A 295 -11.50 13.72 -3.05
CA THR A 295 -11.38 13.53 -4.51
C THR A 295 -10.19 12.65 -4.92
N SER A 296 -9.13 12.61 -4.11
CA SER A 296 -7.98 11.71 -4.34
C SER A 296 -8.34 10.25 -4.04
N SER A 297 -9.33 10.02 -3.18
CA SER A 297 -9.91 8.70 -2.95
C SER A 297 -10.91 8.36 -4.04
N LYS A 298 -10.55 7.40 -4.90
CA LYS A 298 -11.47 6.92 -5.96
C LYS A 298 -12.80 6.38 -5.41
N SER A 299 -12.85 5.95 -4.16
CA SER A 299 -14.06 5.40 -3.53
C SER A 299 -14.97 6.46 -2.89
N CYS A 300 -14.60 7.75 -2.94
CA CYS A 300 -15.29 8.81 -2.22
C CYS A 300 -15.70 9.97 -3.12
N THR A 301 -16.78 10.65 -2.73
CA THR A 301 -17.27 11.86 -3.38
C THR A 301 -17.39 12.98 -2.36
N TRP A 302 -16.83 14.15 -2.68
CA TRP A 302 -16.97 15.33 -1.84
C TRP A 302 -18.33 15.99 -2.07
N THR A 303 -19.10 16.13 -1.01
CA THR A 303 -20.32 16.93 -1.02
C THR A 303 -19.95 18.35 -0.58
N PRO A 304 -20.09 19.37 -1.45
CA PRO A 304 -19.76 20.73 -1.09
C PRO A 304 -20.68 21.26 0.02
N PRO A 305 -20.24 22.28 0.79
CA PRO A 305 -21.08 22.91 1.79
C PRO A 305 -22.40 23.41 1.21
N ALA A 306 -23.50 23.22 1.93
CA ALA A 306 -24.83 23.68 1.54
C ALA A 306 -25.49 24.42 2.72
N GLY A 307 -25.59 25.75 2.61
CA GLY A 307 -26.07 26.61 3.70
C GLY A 307 -25.12 26.58 4.90
N THR A 308 -25.62 26.22 6.08
CA THR A 308 -24.83 26.06 7.32
C THR A 308 -24.20 24.68 7.46
N THR A 309 -24.49 23.75 6.55
CA THR A 309 -23.93 22.40 6.58
C THR A 309 -22.52 22.41 6.00
N PRO A 310 -21.49 22.01 6.77
CA PRO A 310 -20.13 21.94 6.26
C PRO A 310 -20.03 20.88 5.15
N GLY A 311 -19.07 21.07 4.26
CA GLY A 311 -18.75 20.05 3.26
C GLY A 311 -18.27 18.76 3.93
N TYR A 312 -18.59 17.62 3.33
CA TYR A 312 -18.22 16.33 3.88
C TYR A 312 -17.91 15.33 2.77
N CYS A 313 -17.11 14.32 3.11
CA CYS A 313 -16.76 13.26 2.20
C CYS A 313 -17.61 12.01 2.45
N ALA A 314 -18.22 11.48 1.39
CA ALA A 314 -19.12 10.32 1.46
C ALA A 314 -18.64 9.19 0.55
N PRO A 315 -18.97 7.91 0.86
CA PRO A 315 -18.77 6.81 -0.07
C PRO A 315 -19.51 7.07 -1.39
N THR A 316 -18.79 6.89 -2.48
CA THR A 316 -19.36 6.92 -3.81
C THR A 316 -20.21 5.67 -4.03
N ALA A 317 -21.43 5.83 -4.55
CA ALA A 317 -22.31 4.70 -4.81
C ALA A 317 -21.66 3.72 -5.81
N CYS A 318 -21.76 2.40 -5.56
CA CYS A 318 -21.11 1.41 -6.43
C CYS A 318 -21.49 1.59 -7.91
N THR A 319 -22.75 1.95 -8.19
CA THR A 319 -23.28 2.11 -9.55
C THR A 319 -22.62 3.23 -10.37
N SER A 320 -21.89 4.17 -9.76
CA SER A 320 -21.15 5.19 -10.51
C SER A 320 -19.79 4.71 -11.00
N PHE A 321 -19.31 3.54 -10.57
CA PHE A 321 -18.09 2.94 -11.10
C PHE A 321 -18.42 2.18 -12.39
N THR A 322 -18.07 2.78 -13.53
CA THR A 322 -18.24 2.18 -14.86
C THR A 322 -17.08 1.29 -15.28
N ASP A 323 -16.03 1.22 -14.46
CA ASP A 323 -14.81 0.47 -14.71
C ASP A 323 -14.65 -0.66 -13.69
N GLN A 324 -14.38 -1.88 -14.18
CA GLN A 324 -14.26 -3.09 -13.38
C GLN A 324 -13.13 -2.99 -12.37
N GLN A 325 -11.97 -2.51 -12.81
CA GLN A 325 -10.77 -2.44 -11.96
C GLN A 325 -11.01 -1.50 -10.78
N THR A 326 -11.63 -0.35 -11.05
CA THR A 326 -12.00 0.63 -10.03
C THR A 326 -13.05 0.05 -9.09
N CYS A 327 -14.12 -0.56 -9.62
CA CYS A 327 -15.16 -1.20 -8.83
C CYS A 327 -14.61 -2.28 -7.88
N ALA A 328 -13.77 -3.17 -8.40
CA ALA A 328 -13.22 -4.28 -7.63
C ALA A 328 -12.36 -3.81 -6.45
N GLN A 329 -11.81 -2.60 -6.50
CA GLN A 329 -10.98 -2.00 -5.44
C GLN A 329 -11.80 -1.30 -4.34
N VAL A 330 -13.10 -1.10 -4.53
CA VAL A 330 -13.95 -0.36 -3.58
C VAL A 330 -14.58 -1.33 -2.58
N GLN A 331 -14.38 -1.06 -1.29
CA GLN A 331 -14.94 -1.89 -0.22
C GLN A 331 -16.47 -1.87 -0.29
N GLY A 332 -17.08 -3.05 -0.19
CA GLY A 332 -18.54 -3.19 -0.30
C GLY A 332 -19.08 -3.13 -1.72
N CYS A 333 -18.24 -2.97 -2.74
CA CYS A 333 -18.62 -3.06 -4.15
C CYS A 333 -18.01 -4.29 -4.84
N TYR A 334 -18.73 -4.84 -5.81
CA TYR A 334 -18.23 -5.86 -6.71
C TYR A 334 -18.72 -5.63 -8.14
N TRP A 335 -17.92 -6.04 -9.11
CA TRP A 335 -18.28 -5.96 -10.52
C TRP A 335 -19.14 -7.17 -10.90
N ASN A 336 -20.43 -6.98 -11.14
CA ASN A 336 -21.33 -8.06 -11.52
C ASN A 336 -21.19 -8.38 -13.01
N ILE A 337 -20.33 -9.36 -13.32
CA ILE A 337 -20.08 -9.86 -14.68
C ILE A 337 -21.24 -10.65 -15.29
N ASN A 338 -22.15 -11.18 -14.46
CA ASN A 338 -23.23 -12.06 -14.90
C ASN A 338 -24.54 -11.30 -15.16
N ALA A 339 -24.59 -9.99 -14.88
CA ALA A 339 -25.72 -9.15 -15.23
C ALA A 339 -25.84 -8.99 -16.76
N GLN A 340 -27.06 -8.83 -17.28
CA GLN A 340 -27.31 -8.53 -18.69
C GLN A 340 -26.53 -7.29 -19.17
N SER A 341 -26.34 -6.33 -18.26
CA SER A 341 -25.40 -5.21 -18.42
C SER A 341 -24.38 -5.29 -17.30
N PRO A 342 -23.15 -5.79 -17.56
CA PRO A 342 -22.09 -5.83 -16.56
C PRO A 342 -21.88 -4.46 -15.93
N GLY A 343 -21.75 -4.42 -14.61
CA GLY A 343 -21.66 -3.16 -13.89
C GLY A 343 -21.35 -3.36 -12.41
N CYS A 344 -20.94 -2.28 -11.77
CA CYS A 344 -20.59 -2.30 -10.36
C CYS A 344 -21.84 -2.27 -9.46
N GLN A 345 -21.89 -3.17 -8.48
CA GLN A 345 -23.02 -3.39 -7.57
C GLN A 345 -22.53 -3.46 -6.12
N PRO A 346 -23.35 -3.07 -5.13
CA PRO A 346 -23.02 -3.26 -3.72
C PRO A 346 -23.17 -4.73 -3.31
N PHE A 347 -22.40 -5.16 -2.32
CA PHE A 347 -22.57 -6.46 -1.67
C PHE A 347 -22.37 -6.34 -0.15
N THR A 348 -22.95 -7.28 0.60
CA THR A 348 -22.78 -7.37 2.05
C THR A 348 -21.84 -8.50 2.46
N THR A 349 -21.87 -9.62 1.73
CA THR A 349 -21.00 -10.78 1.99
C THR A 349 -20.44 -11.34 0.69
N CYS A 350 -19.21 -11.87 0.74
CA CYS A 350 -18.57 -12.46 -0.44
C CYS A 350 -19.35 -13.65 -1.01
N SER A 351 -20.07 -14.38 -0.16
CA SER A 351 -20.91 -15.51 -0.56
C SER A 351 -22.07 -15.13 -1.49
N SER A 352 -22.43 -13.84 -1.59
CA SER A 352 -23.44 -13.34 -2.53
C SER A 352 -22.90 -13.14 -3.95
N ILE A 353 -21.58 -13.14 -4.12
CA ILE A 353 -20.91 -12.95 -5.40
C ILE A 353 -20.67 -14.32 -6.01
N THR A 354 -21.21 -14.56 -7.20
CA THR A 354 -20.96 -15.79 -7.95
C THR A 354 -19.57 -15.75 -8.58
N GLY A 355 -18.76 -16.77 -8.36
CA GLY A 355 -17.45 -16.89 -8.99
C GLY A 355 -16.89 -18.30 -8.82
N GLN A 356 -16.57 -18.94 -9.94
CA GLN A 356 -16.19 -20.35 -9.98
C GLN A 356 -14.74 -20.61 -9.54
N ASN A 357 -13.91 -19.57 -9.53
CA ASN A 357 -12.52 -19.66 -9.07
C ASN A 357 -12.08 -18.35 -8.42
N ALA A 358 -10.95 -18.40 -7.70
CA ALA A 358 -10.42 -17.26 -6.96
C ALA A 358 -10.16 -16.05 -7.86
N GLN A 359 -9.70 -16.26 -9.09
CA GLN A 359 -9.37 -15.20 -10.05
C GLN A 359 -10.61 -14.43 -10.49
N ILE A 360 -11.71 -15.13 -10.80
CA ILE A 360 -13.00 -14.52 -11.10
C ILE A 360 -13.47 -13.72 -9.89
N CYS A 361 -13.43 -14.30 -8.69
CA CYS A 361 -13.86 -13.63 -7.48
C CYS A 361 -13.05 -12.36 -7.19
N TYR A 362 -11.73 -12.46 -7.27
CA TYR A 362 -10.82 -11.35 -7.09
C TYR A 362 -11.06 -10.21 -8.08
N SER A 363 -11.25 -10.56 -9.36
CA SER A 363 -11.51 -9.57 -10.42
C SER A 363 -12.86 -8.86 -10.28
N GLN A 364 -13.80 -9.44 -9.52
CA GLN A 364 -15.07 -8.82 -9.19
C GLN A 364 -14.93 -7.95 -7.95
N SER A 365 -14.24 -8.42 -6.90
CA SER A 365 -13.92 -7.65 -5.71
C SER A 365 -12.67 -8.19 -5.02
N ILE A 366 -11.70 -7.32 -4.75
CA ILE A 366 -10.45 -7.71 -4.08
C ILE A 366 -10.65 -8.08 -2.60
N TYR A 367 -11.80 -7.71 -2.02
CA TYR A 367 -12.20 -8.06 -0.66
C TYR A 367 -12.81 -9.46 -0.57
N CYS A 368 -13.09 -10.09 -1.71
CA CYS A 368 -13.62 -11.44 -1.83
C CYS A 368 -12.68 -12.32 -2.67
N PRO A 369 -11.42 -12.52 -2.24
CA PRO A 369 -10.37 -13.00 -3.11
C PRO A 369 -10.43 -14.50 -3.43
N GLY A 370 -11.21 -15.30 -2.70
CA GLY A 370 -11.27 -16.75 -2.95
C GLY A 370 -12.63 -17.23 -3.42
N SER A 371 -12.74 -18.52 -3.71
CA SER A 371 -13.93 -19.16 -4.24
C SER A 371 -14.06 -20.57 -3.67
N ASN A 372 -15.30 -21.00 -3.44
CA ASN A 372 -15.63 -22.40 -3.13
C ASN A 372 -16.04 -23.21 -4.36
N GLY A 373 -15.77 -22.72 -5.57
CA GLY A 373 -16.19 -23.33 -6.84
C GLY A 373 -17.51 -22.80 -7.39
N THR A 374 -18.31 -22.08 -6.59
CA THR A 374 -19.59 -21.49 -7.02
C THR A 374 -19.69 -20.01 -6.65
N ASN A 375 -19.40 -19.70 -5.39
CA ASN A 375 -19.47 -18.37 -4.82
C ASN A 375 -18.10 -17.93 -4.31
N CYS A 376 -17.94 -16.62 -4.22
CA CYS A 376 -16.76 -16.02 -3.66
C CYS A 376 -16.74 -16.12 -2.14
N GLN A 377 -15.54 -16.05 -1.60
CA GLN A 377 -15.26 -16.20 -0.18
C GLN A 377 -14.34 -15.07 0.28
N SER A 378 -14.58 -14.60 1.50
CA SER A 378 -13.65 -13.67 2.14
C SER A 378 -12.36 -14.40 2.47
N GLN A 379 -11.25 -13.68 2.57
CA GLN A 379 -9.95 -14.28 2.91
C GLN A 379 -9.99 -15.14 4.19
N GLN A 380 -10.83 -14.76 5.15
CA GLN A 380 -10.98 -15.45 6.44
C GLN A 380 -11.59 -16.86 6.30
N GLN A 381 -12.40 -17.07 5.25
CA GLN A 381 -13.08 -18.32 4.95
C GLN A 381 -12.23 -19.27 4.12
N LEU A 382 -11.06 -18.82 3.65
CA LEU A 382 -10.18 -19.61 2.81
C LEU A 382 -9.37 -20.61 3.63
N ASN A 383 -8.87 -21.60 2.91
CA ASN A 383 -7.86 -22.53 3.37
C ASN A 383 -6.49 -21.84 3.41
N SER A 384 -5.54 -22.31 4.23
CA SER A 384 -4.16 -21.81 4.17
C SER A 384 -3.50 -22.24 2.85
N CYS A 385 -2.51 -21.50 2.37
CA CYS A 385 -1.77 -21.83 1.15
C CYS A 385 -1.25 -23.27 1.17
N ALA A 386 -0.73 -23.74 2.30
CA ALA A 386 -0.23 -25.10 2.48
C ALA A 386 -1.29 -26.20 2.26
N THR A 387 -2.57 -25.87 2.38
CA THR A 387 -3.69 -26.82 2.22
C THR A 387 -4.36 -26.75 0.86
N ILE A 388 -3.86 -25.91 -0.06
CA ILE A 388 -4.28 -25.89 -1.47
C ILE A 388 -3.54 -27.04 -2.18
N VAL A 389 -4.02 -28.28 -1.99
CA VAL A 389 -3.28 -29.49 -2.39
C VAL A 389 -3.87 -30.30 -3.55
N THR A 390 -5.02 -29.98 -4.13
CA THR A 390 -5.65 -30.96 -5.04
C THR A 390 -6.60 -30.40 -6.12
N PRO A 391 -6.43 -30.80 -7.40
CA PRO A 391 -5.23 -31.37 -8.04
C PRO A 391 -4.13 -30.31 -8.19
N MET A 392 -2.89 -30.64 -7.80
CA MET A 392 -1.74 -29.71 -7.79
C MET A 392 -1.45 -29.16 -9.19
N GLN A 393 -1.97 -27.98 -9.49
CA GLN A 393 -1.50 -27.20 -10.62
C GLN A 393 -0.79 -25.93 -10.09
N PRO A 394 0.50 -25.72 -10.42
CA PRO A 394 1.24 -24.53 -10.00
C PRO A 394 0.51 -23.22 -10.33
N ASN A 395 -0.20 -23.16 -11.46
CA ASN A 395 -0.99 -22.00 -11.89
C ASN A 395 -2.14 -21.63 -10.92
N VAL A 396 -2.77 -22.61 -10.26
CA VAL A 396 -3.78 -22.37 -9.21
C VAL A 396 -3.10 -21.70 -8.03
N CYS A 397 -1.94 -22.21 -7.65
CA CYS A 397 -1.17 -21.71 -6.52
C CYS A 397 -0.74 -20.24 -6.68
N PHE A 398 -0.05 -19.92 -7.77
CA PHE A 398 0.45 -18.56 -8.07
C PHE A 398 -0.65 -17.51 -8.24
N ASN A 399 -1.90 -17.95 -8.36
CA ASN A 399 -3.05 -17.08 -8.54
C ASN A 399 -4.06 -17.16 -7.38
N SER A 400 -3.69 -17.81 -6.27
CA SER A 400 -4.56 -17.96 -5.10
C SER A 400 -4.13 -17.06 -3.94
N ILE A 401 -5.13 -16.66 -3.15
CA ILE A 401 -4.94 -16.17 -1.79
C ILE A 401 -5.39 -17.28 -0.85
N GLY A 402 -4.54 -17.61 0.12
CA GLY A 402 -4.91 -18.41 1.27
C GLY A 402 -5.31 -17.55 2.45
N LYS A 403 -5.78 -18.19 3.52
CA LYS A 403 -6.04 -17.54 4.82
C LYS A 403 -4.83 -16.77 5.35
N ASP A 404 -3.64 -17.27 5.04
CA ASP A 404 -2.30 -16.78 5.38
C ASP A 404 -1.73 -15.75 4.39
N GLY A 405 -2.47 -15.40 3.33
CA GLY A 405 -2.10 -14.34 2.38
C GLY A 405 -1.85 -14.84 0.97
N TYR A 406 -0.95 -14.17 0.25
CA TYR A 406 -0.64 -14.54 -1.13
C TYR A 406 0.08 -15.88 -1.19
N CYS A 407 -0.36 -16.77 -2.08
CA CYS A 407 0.27 -18.08 -2.27
C CYS A 407 1.25 -18.06 -3.44
N THR A 408 2.31 -18.85 -3.30
CA THR A 408 3.27 -19.16 -4.36
C THR A 408 3.51 -20.67 -4.40
N TYR A 409 4.00 -21.17 -5.53
CA TYR A 409 4.40 -22.57 -5.66
C TYR A 409 5.91 -22.70 -5.49
N GLN A 410 6.35 -23.39 -4.43
CA GLN A 410 7.76 -23.65 -4.15
C GLN A 410 7.93 -25.06 -3.56
N ASN A 411 9.01 -25.75 -3.92
CA ASN A 411 9.31 -27.10 -3.41
C ASN A 411 8.16 -28.10 -3.61
N ASN A 412 7.50 -28.04 -4.77
CA ASN A 412 6.33 -28.84 -5.10
C ASN A 412 5.17 -28.69 -4.08
N GLN A 413 4.98 -27.52 -3.49
CA GLN A 413 3.83 -27.24 -2.65
C GLN A 413 3.44 -25.77 -2.72
N CYS A 414 2.19 -25.49 -2.38
CA CYS A 414 1.77 -24.12 -2.14
C CYS A 414 2.28 -23.63 -0.80
N ALA A 415 2.91 -22.45 -0.80
CA ALA A 415 3.41 -21.79 0.39
C ALA A 415 2.93 -20.33 0.39
N SER A 416 2.65 -19.77 1.56
CA SER A 416 2.38 -18.34 1.65
C SER A 416 3.68 -17.55 1.46
N VAL A 417 3.59 -16.41 0.79
CA VAL A 417 4.73 -15.51 0.59
C VAL A 417 4.86 -14.61 1.80
N THR A 418 5.60 -15.05 2.82
CA THR A 418 5.84 -14.29 4.05
C THR A 418 6.99 -13.29 3.93
N GLN A 419 7.88 -13.47 2.96
CA GLN A 419 9.09 -12.69 2.75
C GLN A 419 9.42 -12.58 1.25
N CYS A 420 10.07 -11.49 0.86
CA CYS A 420 10.42 -11.22 -0.55
C CYS A 420 11.37 -12.28 -1.15
N SER A 421 12.24 -12.90 -0.34
CA SER A 421 13.21 -13.91 -0.81
C SER A 421 12.58 -15.18 -1.39
N ILE A 422 11.29 -15.43 -1.10
CA ILE A 422 10.51 -16.52 -1.70
C ILE A 422 10.17 -16.22 -3.18
N LEU A 423 10.18 -14.95 -3.58
CA LEU A 423 9.88 -14.52 -4.95
C LEU A 423 11.13 -14.68 -5.82
N THR A 424 11.20 -15.79 -6.54
CA THR A 424 12.40 -16.19 -7.30
C THR A 424 12.56 -15.51 -8.65
N THR A 425 11.56 -14.77 -9.11
CA THR A 425 11.60 -14.09 -10.42
C THR A 425 11.38 -12.58 -10.26
N LEU A 426 12.00 -11.81 -11.16
CA LEU A 426 11.85 -10.35 -11.22
C LEU A 426 10.38 -9.94 -11.36
N GLN A 427 9.62 -10.65 -12.20
CA GLN A 427 8.20 -10.38 -12.42
C GLN A 427 7.42 -10.54 -11.13
N LEU A 428 7.59 -11.65 -10.40
CA LEU A 428 6.94 -11.89 -9.11
C LEU A 428 7.39 -10.87 -8.06
N CYS A 429 8.67 -10.52 -8.02
CA CYS A 429 9.18 -9.48 -7.11
C CYS A 429 8.52 -8.13 -7.35
N ASN A 430 8.40 -7.72 -8.61
CA ASN A 430 7.80 -6.44 -9.01
C ASN A 430 6.30 -6.36 -8.68
N GLN A 431 5.61 -7.50 -8.54
CA GLN A 431 4.21 -7.53 -8.05
C GLN A 431 4.11 -6.91 -6.65
N PHE A 432 5.11 -7.12 -5.81
CA PHE A 432 5.15 -6.59 -4.46
C PHE A 432 6.08 -5.38 -4.37
N SER A 433 6.13 -4.52 -5.38
CA SER A 433 7.06 -3.37 -5.47
C SER A 433 7.03 -2.37 -4.30
N ASN A 434 5.99 -2.38 -3.47
CA ASN A 434 5.95 -1.62 -2.22
C ASN A 434 6.56 -2.37 -1.03
N SER A 435 6.59 -3.70 -1.06
CA SER A 435 7.23 -4.56 -0.05
C SER A 435 8.64 -5.00 -0.44
N CYS A 436 8.90 -5.13 -1.74
CA CYS A 436 10.02 -5.86 -2.30
C CYS A 436 10.72 -5.08 -3.41
N ILE A 437 12.01 -5.35 -3.56
CA ILE A 437 12.87 -4.82 -4.62
C ILE A 437 13.74 -5.94 -5.18
N TRP A 438 13.86 -6.01 -6.50
CA TRP A 438 14.79 -6.93 -7.15
C TRP A 438 16.18 -6.31 -7.14
N LYS A 439 17.15 -6.97 -6.51
CA LYS A 439 18.55 -6.59 -6.56
C LYS A 439 19.24 -7.40 -7.65
N ALA A 440 19.59 -6.76 -8.75
CA ALA A 440 20.37 -7.38 -9.82
C ALA A 440 21.84 -7.58 -9.38
N GLY A 441 22.48 -8.64 -9.87
CA GLY A 441 23.88 -8.97 -9.59
C GLY A 441 24.19 -10.45 -9.80
N SER A 442 25.36 -10.90 -9.36
CA SER A 442 25.77 -12.32 -9.42
C SER A 442 24.84 -13.26 -8.64
N GLN A 443 24.08 -12.73 -7.67
CA GLN A 443 23.02 -13.41 -6.95
C GLN A 443 21.73 -12.59 -7.03
N SER A 444 21.21 -12.46 -8.25
CA SER A 444 19.95 -11.74 -8.48
C SER A 444 18.84 -12.35 -7.61
N SER A 445 18.27 -11.53 -6.73
CA SER A 445 17.31 -11.97 -5.72
C SER A 445 16.32 -10.87 -5.38
N CYS A 446 15.12 -11.29 -4.97
CA CYS A 446 14.10 -10.39 -4.44
C CYS A 446 14.33 -10.16 -2.95
N GLN A 447 14.45 -8.90 -2.55
CA GLN A 447 14.75 -8.50 -1.17
C GLN A 447 13.66 -7.57 -0.64
N SER A 448 13.54 -7.46 0.69
CA SER A 448 12.65 -6.49 1.31
C SER A 448 13.08 -5.07 0.94
N LYS A 449 12.10 -4.26 0.55
CA LYS A 449 12.32 -2.86 0.18
C LYS A 449 12.40 -2.01 1.44
N THR A 450 13.26 -1.00 1.39
CA THR A 450 13.43 0.02 2.42
C THR A 450 13.11 1.39 1.83
N CYS A 451 12.83 2.40 2.66
CA CYS A 451 12.60 3.76 2.15
C CYS A 451 13.81 4.28 1.39
N SER A 452 15.04 3.92 1.79
CA SER A 452 16.27 4.27 1.07
C SER A 452 16.39 3.69 -0.34
N ASP A 453 15.55 2.73 -0.71
CA ASP A 453 15.51 2.20 -2.09
C ASP A 453 14.74 3.12 -3.06
N TYR A 454 14.00 4.11 -2.58
CA TYR A 454 13.40 5.14 -3.44
C TYR A 454 14.46 6.15 -3.88
N LEU A 455 14.60 6.29 -5.21
CA LEU A 455 15.62 7.15 -5.84
C LEU A 455 15.11 8.55 -6.18
N THR A 456 13.78 8.76 -6.14
CA THR A 456 13.17 10.04 -6.54
C THR A 456 12.14 10.50 -5.52
N GLU A 457 11.97 11.82 -5.44
CA GLU A 457 10.95 12.46 -4.59
C GLU A 457 9.54 11.92 -4.90
N SER A 458 9.20 11.81 -6.18
CA SER A 458 7.88 11.37 -6.62
C SER A 458 7.56 9.90 -6.27
N SER A 459 8.59 9.06 -6.08
CA SER A 459 8.40 7.66 -5.70
C SER A 459 8.45 7.45 -4.19
N CYS A 460 9.04 8.38 -3.44
CA CYS A 460 9.21 8.32 -1.99
C CYS A 460 7.88 8.49 -1.24
N THR A 461 7.15 7.38 -1.10
CA THR A 461 5.79 7.35 -0.54
C THR A 461 5.75 6.50 0.73
N TYR A 462 5.62 5.19 0.59
CA TYR A 462 5.62 4.24 1.69
C TYR A 462 6.20 2.89 1.24
N ILE A 463 6.57 2.06 2.19
CA ILE A 463 6.90 0.64 1.99
C ILE A 463 5.97 -0.22 2.85
N GLN A 464 5.83 -1.48 2.47
CA GLN A 464 5.14 -2.51 3.24
C GLN A 464 6.20 -3.40 3.91
N ASN A 465 6.14 -3.54 5.23
CA ASN A 465 7.11 -4.37 5.96
C ASN A 465 6.90 -5.87 5.73
N ASN A 466 5.70 -6.25 5.32
CA ASN A 466 5.34 -7.62 5.03
C ASN A 466 4.37 -7.67 3.86
N ILE A 467 4.50 -8.72 3.05
CA ILE A 467 3.67 -8.95 1.88
C ILE A 467 2.22 -9.26 2.26
N ASN A 468 1.98 -9.99 3.36
CA ASN A 468 0.65 -10.45 3.76
C ASN A 468 0.01 -9.59 4.86
N TYR A 469 0.78 -8.72 5.53
CA TYR A 469 0.26 -7.83 6.57
C TYR A 469 0.22 -6.39 6.09
N ASN A 470 -0.88 -5.71 6.41
CA ASN A 470 -1.11 -4.29 6.09
C ASN A 470 -0.33 -3.33 7.01
N ILE A 471 0.93 -3.65 7.32
CA ILE A 471 1.82 -2.79 8.09
C ILE A 471 2.68 -2.02 7.09
N ILE A 472 2.45 -0.72 7.03
CA ILE A 472 3.26 0.18 6.21
C ILE A 472 4.26 0.94 7.08
N ASN A 473 5.44 1.20 6.52
CA ASN A 473 6.29 2.28 6.97
C ASN A 473 6.17 3.39 5.94
N ILE A 474 5.77 4.57 6.41
CA ILE A 474 5.73 5.75 5.57
C ILE A 474 7.18 6.18 5.27
N CYS A 475 7.42 6.77 4.11
CA CYS A 475 8.72 7.27 3.70
C CYS A 475 8.66 8.77 3.42
N THR A 476 9.77 9.49 3.66
CA THR A 476 9.86 10.93 3.41
C THR A 476 11.10 11.27 2.60
N TRP A 477 10.90 12.14 1.61
CA TRP A 477 12.00 12.61 0.78
C TRP A 477 12.77 13.68 1.54
N ASN A 478 14.07 13.49 1.68
CA ASN A 478 14.96 14.50 2.23
C ASN A 478 15.55 15.31 1.06
N PRO A 479 15.14 16.58 0.88
CA PRO A 479 15.56 17.39 -0.27
C PRO A 479 17.05 17.74 -0.26
N ASP A 480 17.70 17.72 0.91
CA ASP A 480 19.12 18.05 1.09
C ASP A 480 20.00 16.87 0.69
N THR A 481 19.65 15.66 1.15
CA THR A 481 20.41 14.44 0.86
C THR A 481 20.05 13.79 -0.46
N LYS A 482 18.94 14.22 -1.10
CA LYS A 482 18.34 13.58 -2.27
C LYS A 482 18.10 12.09 -2.06
N LYS A 483 17.71 11.73 -0.84
CA LYS A 483 17.41 10.35 -0.45
C LYS A 483 16.09 10.30 0.26
N CYS A 484 15.40 9.18 0.07
CA CYS A 484 14.22 8.86 0.82
C CYS A 484 14.62 8.15 2.13
N SER A 485 14.03 8.57 3.25
CA SER A 485 14.22 7.94 4.56
C SER A 485 12.89 7.46 5.09
N THR A 486 12.92 6.64 6.14
CA THR A 486 11.69 6.34 6.88
C THR A 486 11.10 7.65 7.41
N PHE A 487 9.78 7.75 7.36
CA PHE A 487 9.04 8.90 7.82
C PHE A 487 9.26 9.11 9.31
N ASP A 488 9.90 10.22 9.62
CA ASP A 488 10.13 10.62 10.99
C ASP A 488 9.02 11.58 11.47
N ASN A 489 8.47 12.50 10.68
CA ASN A 489 7.50 13.46 11.26
C ASN A 489 6.38 13.89 10.31
N SER A 490 5.23 14.27 10.90
CA SER A 490 4.01 14.65 10.18
C SER A 490 4.05 16.01 9.48
N PHE A 491 5.09 16.81 9.73
CA PHE A 491 5.26 18.16 9.18
C PHE A 491 5.80 18.20 7.75
N ASN A 492 6.42 17.11 7.29
CA ASN A 492 6.97 17.05 5.94
C ASN A 492 5.91 16.80 4.86
N TYR A 493 4.67 16.54 5.27
CA TYR A 493 3.54 16.50 4.36
C TYR A 493 2.77 17.80 4.38
N ASP A 494 2.12 18.05 3.25
CA ASP A 494 1.10 19.05 3.09
C ASP A 494 -0.27 18.39 2.89
N ILE A 495 -1.29 19.23 2.73
CA ILE A 495 -2.67 18.81 2.47
C ILE A 495 -2.82 17.92 1.24
N ASN A 496 -1.92 17.99 0.25
CA ASN A 496 -2.01 17.24 -1.01
C ASN A 496 -1.25 15.90 -0.96
N SER A 497 -0.22 15.83 -0.13
CA SER A 497 0.70 14.68 -0.05
C SER A 497 0.36 13.74 1.10
N CYS A 498 -0.19 14.21 2.23
CA CYS A 498 -0.46 13.36 3.39
C CYS A 498 -1.26 12.10 3.04
N PHE A 499 -2.45 12.25 2.47
CA PHE A 499 -3.31 11.11 2.14
C PHE A 499 -2.66 10.16 1.12
N ASN A 500 -2.07 10.71 0.06
CA ASN A 500 -1.56 9.92 -1.06
C ASN A 500 -0.23 9.22 -0.71
N SER A 501 0.70 9.95 -0.07
CA SER A 501 2.04 9.46 0.27
C SER A 501 2.05 8.47 1.42
N THR A 502 1.04 8.49 2.30
CA THR A 502 0.89 7.51 3.39
C THR A 502 0.11 6.25 2.99
N GLY A 503 -0.09 6.02 1.69
CA GLY A 503 -0.88 4.89 1.21
C GLY A 503 -2.33 4.94 1.69
N ARG A 504 -2.86 6.16 1.90
CA ARG A 504 -4.24 6.43 2.36
C ARG A 504 -4.54 5.95 3.76
N THR A 505 -3.53 5.74 4.60
CA THR A 505 -3.73 5.33 5.99
C THR A 505 -3.78 6.52 6.95
N HIS A 506 -3.42 7.71 6.44
CA HIS A 506 -3.46 8.96 7.16
C HIS A 506 -4.26 10.00 6.38
N HIS A 507 -4.78 11.00 7.07
CA HIS A 507 -5.46 12.15 6.52
C HIS A 507 -4.86 13.44 7.08
N TRP A 508 -5.06 14.52 6.36
CA TRP A 508 -4.67 15.86 6.72
C TRP A 508 -5.72 16.46 7.65
N SER A 509 -5.24 16.92 8.79
CA SER A 509 -6.01 17.75 9.70
C SER A 509 -5.47 19.16 9.64
N GLU A 510 -6.23 20.06 9.00
CA GLU A 510 -5.91 21.48 8.97
C GLU A 510 -6.65 22.19 10.11
N PRO A 511 -5.94 22.81 11.05
CA PRO A 511 -6.59 23.65 12.03
C PRO A 511 -7.09 24.93 11.35
N SER A 512 -8.35 25.28 11.65
CA SER A 512 -9.19 26.28 10.95
C SER A 512 -8.58 27.64 10.56
N ASN A 513 -7.39 28.02 11.04
CA ASN A 513 -6.77 29.32 10.77
C ASN A 513 -5.24 29.32 10.53
N ALA A 514 -4.58 28.16 10.34
CA ALA A 514 -3.12 28.12 10.10
C ALA A 514 -2.78 27.28 8.87
N GLN A 515 -1.90 27.81 8.00
CA GLN A 515 -1.28 27.11 6.86
C GLN A 515 -0.42 25.88 7.23
N LYS A 516 -0.59 25.33 8.44
CA LYS A 516 0.17 24.20 8.98
C LYS A 516 -0.81 23.21 9.59
N GLY A 517 -1.20 22.22 8.79
CA GLY A 517 -1.91 21.03 9.27
C GLY A 517 -0.95 19.91 9.66
N PHE A 518 -1.52 18.77 10.02
CA PHE A 518 -0.79 17.56 10.42
C PHE A 518 -1.33 16.35 9.67
N CYS A 519 -0.44 15.41 9.37
CA CYS A 519 -0.80 14.12 8.82
C CYS A 519 -1.10 13.11 9.94
N LEU A 520 -2.38 12.81 10.17
CA LEU A 520 -2.86 11.95 11.27
C LEU A 520 -3.33 10.59 10.74
N PRO A 521 -3.06 9.47 11.44
CA PRO A 521 -3.65 8.18 11.10
C PRO A 521 -5.18 8.26 11.09
N CYS A 522 -5.86 7.67 10.12
CA CYS A 522 -7.31 7.77 10.04
C CYS A 522 -8.03 7.12 11.23
N HIS A 523 -7.46 6.06 11.80
CA HIS A 523 -8.03 5.31 12.93
C HIS A 523 -7.42 5.70 14.30
N TYR A 524 -7.14 7.00 14.51
CA TYR A 524 -6.42 7.55 15.67
C TYR A 524 -7.14 7.41 17.04
N SER A 525 -8.47 7.30 17.05
CA SER A 525 -9.34 7.32 18.25
C SER A 525 -9.10 6.16 19.25
N SER A 526 -8.39 5.10 18.84
CA SER A 526 -8.18 3.90 19.65
C SER A 526 -7.07 3.99 20.71
N VAL A 527 -6.26 5.06 20.69
CA VAL A 527 -5.02 5.17 21.51
C VAL A 527 -5.21 6.06 22.76
N LEU A 528 -6.33 6.76 22.86
CA LEU A 528 -6.59 7.74 23.91
C LEU A 528 -7.09 7.04 25.19
N ASN A 529 -6.16 6.84 26.14
CA ASN A 529 -6.41 6.48 27.55
C ASN A 529 -6.89 5.06 27.87
N VAL A 530 -6.09 4.04 27.52
CA VAL A 530 -6.07 2.82 28.34
C VAL A 530 -5.31 3.13 29.65
N LYS A 531 -6.03 3.10 30.78
CA LYS A 531 -5.59 3.61 32.09
C LYS A 531 -4.39 2.87 32.70
N SER A 532 -3.95 1.74 32.12
CA SER A 532 -3.01 0.81 32.77
C SER A 532 -1.99 0.16 31.82
N ASN A 533 -1.26 0.92 31.00
CA ASN A 533 -0.18 0.35 30.18
C ASN A 533 1.05 -0.02 31.03
N CYS A 534 1.73 -1.10 30.69
CA CYS A 534 3.01 -1.47 31.29
C CYS A 534 4.05 -0.35 31.21
N SER A 535 4.82 -0.14 32.28
CA SER A 535 6.04 0.64 32.18
C SER A 535 7.09 -0.17 31.40
N CYS A 536 8.04 0.50 30.75
CA CYS A 536 9.07 -0.24 30.00
C CYS A 536 9.88 -1.17 30.90
N ASN A 537 10.11 -0.79 32.16
CA ASN A 537 10.81 -1.62 33.13
C ASN A 537 10.05 -2.91 33.49
N ASP A 538 8.72 -2.93 33.30
CA ASP A 538 7.94 -4.15 33.49
C ASP A 538 8.19 -5.13 32.34
N LEU A 539 8.58 -4.69 31.15
CA LEU A 539 8.70 -5.54 29.97
C LEU A 539 10.03 -6.29 29.98
N THR A 540 10.04 -7.49 30.57
CA THR A 540 11.26 -8.31 30.70
C THR A 540 11.59 -9.13 29.46
N ASN A 541 10.69 -9.20 28.47
CA ASN A 541 10.89 -9.90 27.21
C ASN A 541 11.07 -8.92 26.03
N TYR A 542 12.01 -9.23 25.14
CA TYR A 542 12.26 -8.47 23.90
C TYR A 542 10.99 -8.22 23.08
N THR A 543 10.15 -9.23 22.89
CA THR A 543 8.94 -9.16 22.05
C THR A 543 7.94 -8.15 22.62
N ASP A 544 7.65 -8.22 23.92
CA ASP A 544 6.74 -7.29 24.58
C ASP A 544 7.31 -5.86 24.55
N CYS A 545 8.62 -5.71 24.74
CA CYS A 545 9.31 -4.43 24.62
C CYS A 545 9.20 -3.83 23.21
N ALA A 546 9.42 -4.65 22.18
CA ALA A 546 9.33 -4.24 20.78
C ALA A 546 7.89 -3.84 20.40
N LEU A 547 6.88 -4.55 20.91
CA LEU A 547 5.47 -4.22 20.73
C LEU A 547 5.06 -2.93 21.45
N SER A 548 5.80 -2.53 22.49
CA SER A 548 5.60 -1.27 23.20
C SER A 548 6.27 -0.06 22.52
N SER A 549 7.00 -0.27 21.41
CA SER A 549 7.55 0.81 20.61
C SER A 549 6.44 1.75 20.13
N PRO A 550 6.60 3.08 20.22
CA PRO A 550 7.86 3.81 20.50
C PRO A 550 8.03 4.23 21.97
N LYS A 551 7.23 3.71 22.90
CA LYS A 551 7.35 4.07 24.31
C LYS A 551 8.62 3.47 24.93
N CYS A 552 8.98 2.28 24.47
CA CYS A 552 10.09 1.50 24.99
C CYS A 552 11.06 1.07 23.90
N TYR A 553 12.32 0.90 24.28
CA TYR A 553 13.32 0.22 23.46
C TYR A 553 14.01 -0.90 24.25
N TRP A 554 14.43 -1.94 23.55
CA TRP A 554 15.20 -3.01 24.15
C TRP A 554 16.68 -2.65 24.19
N ASN A 555 17.24 -2.52 25.39
CA ASN A 555 18.66 -2.33 25.55
C ASN A 555 19.36 -3.70 25.55
N ALA A 556 19.94 -4.07 24.41
CA ALA A 556 20.60 -5.36 24.23
C ALA A 556 21.84 -5.53 25.12
N ALA A 557 22.48 -4.43 25.58
CA ALA A 557 23.69 -4.51 26.40
C ALA A 557 23.40 -5.04 27.82
N ASN A 558 22.20 -4.81 28.34
CA ASN A 558 21.79 -5.27 29.66
C ASN A 558 20.54 -6.16 29.65
N SER A 559 20.03 -6.51 28.47
CA SER A 559 18.80 -7.31 28.29
C SER A 559 17.60 -6.75 29.08
N THR A 560 17.47 -5.42 29.13
CA THR A 560 16.32 -4.76 29.78
C THR A 560 15.57 -3.88 28.80
N CYS A 561 14.25 -3.81 28.97
CA CYS A 561 13.43 -2.84 28.27
C CYS A 561 13.45 -1.51 29.01
N GLN A 562 13.76 -0.43 28.31
CA GLN A 562 13.96 0.89 28.90
C GLN A 562 13.04 1.91 28.23
N ASN A 563 12.66 2.97 28.97
CA ASN A 563 11.92 4.08 28.40
C ASN A 563 12.77 4.73 27.31
N GLN A 564 12.19 4.95 26.13
CA GLN A 564 12.91 5.65 25.06
C GLN A 564 13.12 7.11 25.46
N ASN A 565 14.36 7.58 25.40
CA ASN A 565 14.67 8.95 25.76
C ASN A 565 14.06 9.89 24.71
N CYS A 566 13.34 10.92 25.12
CA CYS A 566 12.60 11.79 24.20
C CYS A 566 13.48 12.40 23.09
N PRO A 567 14.71 12.87 23.34
CA PRO A 567 15.59 13.34 22.28
C PRO A 567 16.03 12.25 21.27
N GLN A 568 15.91 10.97 21.62
CA GLN A 568 16.13 9.84 20.70
C GLN A 568 14.89 9.54 19.84
N LEU A 569 13.72 10.05 20.23
CA LEU A 569 12.51 10.03 19.40
C LEU A 569 12.61 11.18 18.41
N THR A 570 13.32 10.95 17.32
CA THR A 570 13.44 11.92 16.21
C THR A 570 12.12 12.14 15.50
N SER A 571 11.15 11.24 15.73
CA SER A 571 9.83 11.28 15.13
C SER A 571 8.78 11.95 16.02
N GLN A 572 8.00 12.88 15.45
CA GLN A 572 6.86 13.48 16.15
C GLN A 572 5.81 12.43 16.52
N GLY A 573 5.43 11.54 15.60
CA GLY A 573 4.44 10.51 15.90
C GLY A 573 4.90 9.62 17.06
N GLN A 574 6.18 9.24 17.04
CA GLN A 574 6.75 8.46 18.14
C GLN A 574 6.79 9.24 19.46
N CYS A 575 7.17 10.51 19.39
CA CYS A 575 7.20 11.42 20.52
C CYS A 575 5.83 11.60 21.17
N VAL A 576 4.82 11.88 20.35
CA VAL A 576 3.43 12.15 20.76
C VAL A 576 2.83 10.94 21.46
N LEU A 577 3.10 9.74 20.95
CA LEU A 577 2.62 8.48 21.52
C LEU A 577 3.36 8.09 22.80
N SER A 578 4.52 8.69 23.09
CA SER A 578 5.25 8.48 24.33
C SER A 578 4.60 9.23 25.48
N LYS A 579 4.29 8.50 26.57
CA LYS A 579 3.73 9.09 27.80
C LYS A 579 4.72 10.04 28.51
N TYR A 580 5.99 10.00 28.14
CA TYR A 580 7.03 10.79 28.80
C TYR A 580 7.55 11.91 27.93
N CYS A 581 6.96 12.15 26.77
CA CYS A 581 7.46 13.13 25.82
C CYS A 581 6.35 14.04 25.31
N TYR A 582 6.79 15.20 24.80
CA TYR A 582 5.98 16.06 23.96
C TYR A 582 6.82 16.58 22.80
N TRP A 583 6.15 16.86 21.70
CA TRP A 583 6.76 17.47 20.55
C TRP A 583 6.69 18.99 20.65
N SER A 584 7.85 19.63 20.60
CA SER A 584 8.00 21.07 20.46
C SER A 584 8.37 21.41 19.03
N ASN A 585 7.62 22.32 18.40
CA ASN A 585 7.91 22.75 17.02
C ASN A 585 9.32 23.35 16.85
N SER A 586 9.92 23.89 17.92
CA SER A 586 11.26 24.50 17.86
C SER A 586 12.39 23.59 18.35
N HIS A 587 12.09 22.54 19.12
CA HIS A 587 13.10 21.70 19.76
C HIS A 587 12.93 20.19 19.50
N GLY A 588 12.00 19.81 18.62
CA GLY A 588 11.67 18.40 18.38
C GLY A 588 11.08 17.73 19.63
N CYS A 589 11.36 16.45 19.81
CA CYS A 589 10.83 15.69 20.94
C CYS A 589 11.57 15.99 22.25
N GLN A 590 10.81 16.42 23.24
CA GLN A 590 11.31 16.86 24.54
C GLN A 590 10.68 16.03 25.67
N PRO A 591 11.40 15.81 26.78
CA PRO A 591 10.84 15.16 27.95
C PRO A 591 9.69 15.97 28.53
N LEU A 592 8.57 15.29 28.74
CA LEU A 592 7.41 15.80 29.46
C LEU A 592 7.80 15.89 30.94
N GLY A 593 7.63 17.08 31.53
CA GLY A 593 7.75 17.25 32.98
C GLY A 593 6.46 16.78 33.67
N SER A 594 5.90 17.59 34.57
CA SER A 594 4.51 17.38 35.00
C SER A 594 3.56 17.65 33.83
N PRO A 595 2.64 16.74 33.46
CA PRO A 595 1.68 16.96 32.37
C PRO A 595 0.91 18.28 32.50
N SER A 596 0.52 18.67 33.71
CA SER A 596 -0.19 19.94 33.96
C SER A 596 0.65 21.18 33.61
N THR A 597 1.93 21.16 33.96
CA THR A 597 2.87 22.25 33.67
C THR A 597 3.27 22.26 32.21
N THR A 598 3.56 21.09 31.64
CA THR A 598 4.00 21.00 30.25
C THR A 598 2.87 21.31 29.28
N CYS A 599 1.66 20.74 29.44
CA CYS A 599 0.55 21.03 28.55
C CYS A 599 0.17 22.52 28.54
N SER A 600 0.18 23.18 29.71
CA SER A 600 -0.16 24.62 29.79
C SER A 600 0.89 25.56 29.16
N THR A 601 2.08 25.06 28.84
CA THR A 601 3.09 25.78 28.05
C THR A 601 2.92 25.57 26.55
N LEU A 602 2.21 24.52 26.14
CA LEU A 602 1.90 24.26 24.74
C LEU A 602 0.72 25.12 24.32
N THR A 603 0.84 25.70 23.13
CA THR A 603 -0.22 26.47 22.49
C THR A 603 -0.73 25.72 21.28
N ALA A 604 -2.03 25.76 21.08
CA ALA A 604 -2.76 25.09 20.02
C ALA A 604 -4.09 25.80 19.81
N ASN A 605 -4.70 25.66 18.64
CA ASN A 605 -6.02 26.21 18.36
C ASN A 605 -7.13 25.15 18.46
N THR A 606 -6.75 23.87 18.46
CA THR A 606 -7.65 22.71 18.56
C THR A 606 -7.12 21.68 19.57
N GLN A 607 -8.01 20.82 20.05
CA GLN A 607 -7.60 19.69 20.91
C GLN A 607 -6.67 18.74 20.15
N GLN A 608 -6.90 18.54 18.85
CA GLN A 608 -6.10 17.69 17.97
C GLN A 608 -4.67 18.22 17.84
N GLU A 609 -4.47 19.55 17.78
CA GLU A 609 -3.15 20.17 17.84
C GLU A 609 -2.45 19.96 19.19
N CYS A 610 -3.20 19.90 20.29
CA CYS A 610 -2.62 19.54 21.57
C CYS A 610 -2.23 18.06 21.62
N LEU A 611 -3.09 17.19 21.09
CA LEU A 611 -2.83 15.76 20.94
C LEU A 611 -1.66 15.48 20.00
N SER A 612 -1.47 16.27 18.93
CA SER A 612 -0.32 16.15 18.02
C SER A 612 0.98 16.66 18.63
N GLN A 613 0.94 17.29 19.81
CA GLN A 613 2.12 17.63 20.59
C GLN A 613 2.36 16.62 21.70
N SER A 614 1.33 16.10 22.36
CA SER A 614 1.46 14.97 23.28
C SER A 614 0.11 14.30 23.48
N ILE A 615 0.08 12.95 23.51
CA ILE A 615 -1.12 12.19 23.83
C ILE A 615 -1.67 12.51 25.23
N LEU A 616 -0.84 13.07 26.11
CA LEU A 616 -1.23 13.49 27.47
C LEU A 616 -1.76 14.92 27.54
N CYS A 617 -1.65 15.71 26.47
CA CYS A 617 -2.19 17.05 26.38
C CYS A 617 -3.51 17.01 25.60
N ALA A 618 -4.47 16.28 26.15
CA ALA A 618 -5.72 15.98 25.47
C ALA A 618 -6.79 17.07 25.64
N GLY A 619 -6.51 18.23 26.24
CA GLY A 619 -7.46 19.34 26.35
C GLY A 619 -6.92 20.64 25.78
N ILE A 620 -7.79 21.62 25.60
CA ILE A 620 -7.46 22.96 25.14
C ILE A 620 -8.36 23.97 25.84
N ASN A 621 -7.80 25.01 26.46
CA ASN A 621 -8.62 26.06 27.06
C ASN A 621 -9.06 27.12 26.05
N SER A 622 -9.96 28.01 26.47
CA SER A 622 -10.46 29.12 25.65
C SER A 622 -9.38 30.08 25.13
N ASN A 623 -8.18 30.06 25.71
CA ASN A 623 -7.04 30.90 25.30
C ASN A 623 -6.09 30.16 24.34
N GLY A 624 -6.45 28.98 23.85
CA GLY A 624 -5.60 28.19 22.95
C GLY A 624 -4.36 27.60 23.62
N LYS A 625 -4.43 27.31 24.93
CA LYS A 625 -3.38 26.57 25.63
C LYS A 625 -3.82 25.14 25.88
N CYS A 626 -2.90 24.20 25.71
CA CYS A 626 -3.20 22.80 25.95
C CYS A 626 -3.36 22.51 27.44
N GLN A 627 -4.14 21.48 27.73
CA GLN A 627 -4.41 21.02 29.08
C GLN A 627 -4.28 19.50 29.15
N SER A 628 -3.92 18.99 30.31
CA SER A 628 -3.81 17.55 30.53
C SER A 628 -5.17 16.87 30.69
N SER A 629 -6.19 17.61 31.13
CA SER A 629 -7.57 17.16 31.19
C SER A 629 -8.29 17.53 29.89
N PRO A 630 -9.00 16.61 29.24
CA PRO A 630 -9.87 16.96 28.12
C PRO A 630 -11.00 17.89 28.56
N ASN A 631 -11.58 18.64 27.63
CA ASN A 631 -12.79 19.43 27.88
C ASN A 631 -14.02 18.51 27.92
N SER A 632 -15.19 18.98 28.33
CA SER A 632 -16.42 18.26 27.99
C SER A 632 -16.67 18.38 26.50
N CYS A 633 -17.24 17.36 25.87
CA CYS A 633 -17.66 17.41 24.49
C CYS A 633 -18.61 18.58 24.23
N GLY A 634 -19.46 18.94 25.20
CA GLY A 634 -20.34 20.11 25.13
C GLY A 634 -19.61 21.45 24.97
N ASP A 635 -18.32 21.51 25.31
CA ASP A 635 -17.50 22.72 25.18
C ASP A 635 -17.04 22.96 23.73
N PHE A 636 -17.16 21.96 22.85
CA PHE A 636 -16.84 22.10 21.44
C PHE A 636 -18.00 22.72 20.67
N THR A 637 -17.78 23.96 20.21
CA THR A 637 -18.83 24.79 19.58
C THR A 637 -18.87 24.64 18.06
N THR A 638 -17.91 23.94 17.46
CA THR A 638 -17.82 23.73 16.01
C THR A 638 -17.68 22.24 15.68
N PHE A 639 -18.15 21.85 14.49
CA PHE A 639 -18.02 20.48 13.98
C PHE A 639 -16.58 19.97 14.05
N TYR A 640 -15.61 20.80 13.61
CA TYR A 640 -14.20 20.44 13.56
C TYR A 640 -13.56 20.26 14.94
N GLN A 641 -13.98 21.05 15.94
CA GLN A 641 -13.54 20.85 17.32
C GLN A 641 -14.13 19.59 17.96
N CYS A 642 -15.29 19.14 17.47
CA CYS A 642 -15.99 17.99 18.01
C CYS A 642 -15.52 16.66 17.39
N PHE A 643 -15.26 16.64 16.09
CA PHE A 643 -14.99 15.41 15.35
C PHE A 643 -13.64 14.79 15.75
N GLY A 644 -13.67 13.55 16.24
CA GLY A 644 -12.46 12.81 16.67
C GLY A 644 -11.89 13.26 18.03
N SER A 645 -12.56 14.20 18.69
CA SER A 645 -12.22 14.65 20.03
C SER A 645 -12.69 13.66 21.10
N VAL A 646 -11.99 13.62 22.23
CA VAL A 646 -12.42 12.85 23.41
C VAL A 646 -12.62 13.85 24.53
N GLY A 647 -13.82 13.93 25.08
CA GLY A 647 -14.16 14.80 26.19
C GLY A 647 -14.24 14.06 27.52
N THR A 648 -14.49 14.78 28.62
CA THR A 648 -14.74 14.21 29.97
C THR A 648 -15.92 13.26 30.01
N ASP A 649 -16.87 13.47 29.11
CA ASP A 649 -18.14 12.76 28.94
C ASP A 649 -18.10 11.70 27.81
N GLY A 650 -16.91 11.39 27.27
CA GLY A 650 -16.71 10.28 26.32
C GLY A 650 -16.19 10.73 24.97
N ILE A 651 -16.47 9.96 23.92
CA ILE A 651 -16.08 10.35 22.56
C ILE A 651 -17.04 11.43 22.06
N CYS A 652 -16.49 12.48 21.50
CA CYS A 652 -17.28 13.62 21.06
C CYS A 652 -17.92 13.37 19.70
N GLN A 653 -19.23 13.62 19.63
CA GLN A 653 -20.04 13.47 18.43
C GLN A 653 -20.76 14.77 18.10
N TRP A 654 -20.67 15.20 16.85
CA TRP A 654 -21.43 16.35 16.42
C TRP A 654 -22.87 15.95 16.15
N ASN A 655 -23.79 16.51 16.91
CA ASN A 655 -25.22 16.34 16.67
C ASN A 655 -25.67 17.38 15.65
N GLN A 656 -25.93 16.91 14.42
CA GLN A 656 -26.33 17.76 13.29
C GLN A 656 -27.64 18.52 13.56
N THR A 657 -28.57 17.92 14.33
CA THR A 657 -29.87 18.53 14.63
C THR A 657 -29.73 19.68 15.63
N SER A 658 -28.92 19.51 16.68
CA SER A 658 -28.74 20.53 17.72
C SER A 658 -27.62 21.53 17.43
N LEU A 659 -26.81 21.28 16.40
CA LEU A 659 -25.56 22.01 16.10
C LEU A 659 -24.66 22.13 17.33
N LYS A 660 -24.64 21.07 18.15
CA LYS A 660 -23.81 20.99 19.36
C LYS A 660 -23.05 19.67 19.37
N CYS A 661 -21.88 19.72 19.97
CA CYS A 661 -21.12 18.53 20.27
C CYS A 661 -21.65 17.87 21.56
N GLN A 662 -21.73 16.54 21.56
CA GLN A 662 -22.21 15.76 22.70
C GLN A 662 -21.24 14.60 22.99
N GLY A 663 -21.03 14.28 24.26
CA GLY A 663 -20.27 13.11 24.66
C GLY A 663 -21.09 11.83 24.50
N ILE A 664 -20.53 10.86 23.78
CA ILE A 664 -21.04 9.51 23.69
C ILE A 664 -20.49 8.73 24.88
N SER A 665 -21.35 8.43 25.85
CA SER A 665 -21.00 7.60 27.01
C SER A 665 -21.28 6.10 26.80
N ASN A 666 -22.07 5.75 25.79
CA ASN A 666 -22.35 4.36 25.40
C ASN A 666 -22.54 4.23 23.88
N CYS A 667 -22.22 3.06 23.33
CA CYS A 667 -22.29 2.81 21.89
C CYS A 667 -23.70 3.01 21.31
N GLY A 668 -24.76 2.79 22.09
CA GLY A 668 -26.15 2.95 21.62
C GLY A 668 -26.55 4.38 21.28
N LEU A 669 -25.80 5.39 21.75
CA LEU A 669 -26.01 6.80 21.37
C LEU A 669 -25.42 7.11 19.97
N ILE A 670 -24.62 6.21 19.42
CA ILE A 670 -24.05 6.34 18.08
C ILE A 670 -25.07 5.87 17.05
N ASN A 671 -25.59 6.83 16.29
CA ASN A 671 -26.66 6.62 15.32
C ASN A 671 -26.17 6.33 13.88
N THR A 672 -24.85 6.26 13.67
CA THR A 672 -24.28 5.93 12.36
C THR A 672 -23.27 4.79 12.47
N GLN A 673 -23.31 3.85 11.52
CA GLN A 673 -22.31 2.78 11.38
C GLN A 673 -20.89 3.34 11.34
N ALA A 674 -20.74 4.38 10.54
CA ALA A 674 -19.56 5.20 10.42
C ALA A 674 -18.94 5.56 11.78
N GLN A 675 -19.65 6.26 12.65
CA GLN A 675 -19.10 6.67 13.94
C GLN A 675 -18.91 5.48 14.89
N CYS A 676 -19.69 4.42 14.74
CA CYS A 676 -19.59 3.24 15.58
C CYS A 676 -18.26 2.51 15.37
N GLU A 677 -17.86 2.36 14.11
CA GLU A 677 -16.61 1.69 13.71
C GLU A 677 -15.36 2.50 14.07
N LEU A 678 -15.49 3.82 14.30
CA LEU A 678 -14.39 4.65 14.78
C LEU A 678 -14.02 4.35 16.24
N VAL A 679 -14.92 3.76 17.03
CA VAL A 679 -14.64 3.39 18.42
C VAL A 679 -14.08 1.97 18.49
N LEU A 680 -12.89 1.79 17.91
CA LEU A 680 -12.25 0.48 17.78
C LEU A 680 -12.17 -0.26 19.12
N ASN A 681 -12.35 -1.58 19.04
CA ASN A 681 -12.38 -2.49 20.18
C ASN A 681 -13.40 -2.12 21.27
N THR A 682 -14.26 -1.11 21.09
CA THR A 682 -15.32 -0.75 22.05
C THR A 682 -16.70 -0.94 21.47
N CYS A 683 -16.93 -0.46 20.24
CA CYS A 683 -18.23 -0.49 19.59
C CYS A 683 -18.18 -1.18 18.21
N TYR A 684 -19.30 -1.79 17.82
CA TYR A 684 -19.50 -2.37 16.49
C TYR A 684 -20.92 -2.13 16.00
N TRP A 685 -21.07 -1.99 14.68
CA TRP A 685 -22.37 -1.87 14.06
C TRP A 685 -22.94 -3.25 13.80
N GLY A 686 -24.12 -3.54 14.36
CA GLY A 686 -24.73 -4.85 14.20
C GLY A 686 -26.25 -4.77 14.20
N ASN A 687 -26.89 -5.84 13.74
CA ASN A 687 -28.34 -5.95 13.79
C ASN A 687 -28.78 -6.24 15.23
N SER A 688 -29.59 -5.34 15.80
CA SER A 688 -30.34 -5.66 17.01
C SER A 688 -31.31 -6.81 16.71
N GLY A 689 -31.72 -7.56 17.75
CA GLY A 689 -32.67 -8.67 17.60
C GLY A 689 -34.03 -8.28 16.96
N ASN A 690 -34.29 -6.98 16.82
CA ASN A 690 -35.47 -6.41 16.17
C ASN A 690 -35.26 -6.07 14.69
N GLY A 691 -34.14 -6.48 14.08
CA GLY A 691 -33.84 -6.25 12.66
C GLY A 691 -33.37 -4.83 12.30
N THR A 692 -33.25 -3.93 13.28
CA THR A 692 -32.66 -2.60 13.08
C THR A 692 -31.18 -2.64 13.40
N SER A 693 -30.32 -2.15 12.50
CA SER A 693 -28.89 -2.03 12.76
C SER A 693 -28.63 -0.86 13.71
N THR A 694 -27.95 -1.12 14.81
CA THR A 694 -27.57 -0.12 15.81
C THR A 694 -26.13 -0.33 16.23
N CYS A 695 -25.53 0.72 16.80
CA CYS A 695 -24.19 0.61 17.36
C CYS A 695 -24.25 -0.03 18.75
N MET A 696 -23.51 -1.12 18.92
CA MET A 696 -23.50 -1.94 20.13
C MET A 696 -22.09 -2.03 20.70
N SER A 697 -21.96 -2.28 21.99
CA SER A 697 -20.66 -2.52 22.62
C SER A 697 -20.14 -3.91 22.26
N TYR A 698 -18.84 -4.01 21.97
CA TYR A 698 -18.17 -5.30 21.86
C TYR A 698 -18.25 -6.06 23.19
N ASN A 699 -18.26 -7.37 23.05
CA ASN A 699 -17.88 -8.35 24.05
C ASN A 699 -16.94 -9.35 23.34
N CYS A 700 -16.35 -10.31 24.05
CA CYS A 700 -15.40 -11.22 23.42
C CYS A 700 -16.00 -12.03 22.25
N THR A 701 -17.25 -12.47 22.37
CA THR A 701 -17.91 -13.24 21.31
C THR A 701 -18.12 -12.40 20.06
N THR A 702 -18.71 -11.21 20.21
CA THR A 702 -18.98 -10.28 19.11
C THR A 702 -17.70 -9.70 18.52
N LEU A 703 -16.68 -9.40 19.34
CA LEU A 703 -15.36 -8.98 18.89
C LEU A 703 -14.77 -10.01 17.94
N TYR A 704 -14.79 -11.28 18.32
CA TYR A 704 -14.26 -12.34 17.49
C TYR A 704 -15.07 -12.56 16.22
N THR A 705 -16.41 -12.54 16.30
CA THR A 705 -17.26 -12.65 15.10
C THR A 705 -16.99 -11.52 14.10
N GLN A 706 -16.79 -10.29 14.57
CA GLN A 706 -16.62 -9.12 13.72
C GLN A 706 -15.18 -8.92 13.24
N THR A 707 -14.19 -9.15 14.09
CA THR A 707 -12.79 -8.79 13.82
C THR A 707 -11.88 -9.99 13.59
N GLN A 708 -12.34 -11.20 13.93
CA GLN A 708 -11.52 -12.42 14.05
C GLN A 708 -10.36 -12.30 15.04
N SER A 709 -10.40 -11.28 15.89
CA SER A 709 -9.47 -11.09 16.99
C SER A 709 -10.14 -11.57 18.26
N CYS A 710 -9.48 -12.46 18.99
CA CYS A 710 -9.88 -12.84 20.34
C CYS A 710 -8.83 -12.30 21.32
N ASN A 711 -8.71 -10.97 21.32
CA ASN A 711 -7.68 -10.26 22.04
C ASN A 711 -8.28 -9.57 23.27
N PHE A 712 -8.75 -8.35 23.09
CA PHE A 712 -9.44 -7.59 24.12
C PHE A 712 -10.48 -6.68 23.49
N TYR A 713 -11.46 -6.29 24.29
CA TYR A 713 -12.30 -5.14 24.01
C TYR A 713 -12.13 -4.12 25.14
N LEU A 714 -12.45 -2.86 24.85
CA LEU A 714 -12.52 -1.80 25.84
C LEU A 714 -13.97 -1.67 26.29
N SER A 715 -14.17 -1.46 27.59
CA SER A 715 -15.49 -1.17 28.15
C SER A 715 -16.04 0.15 27.59
N THR A 716 -17.28 0.50 27.96
CA THR A 716 -18.05 1.68 27.49
C THR A 716 -17.18 2.89 27.09
N PRO A 717 -17.49 3.56 25.96
CA PRO A 717 -16.74 4.71 25.46
C PRO A 717 -16.71 5.87 26.45
N ASN A 718 -15.70 5.89 27.32
CA ASN A 718 -15.47 6.95 28.30
C ASN A 718 -13.97 7.07 28.59
N GLN A 719 -13.56 8.08 29.35
CA GLN A 719 -12.14 8.32 29.66
C GLN A 719 -11.46 7.23 30.52
N ASN A 720 -12.24 6.28 31.03
CA ASN A 720 -11.81 5.22 31.91
C ASN A 720 -12.04 3.85 31.26
N TYR A 721 -11.58 3.68 30.02
CA TYR A 721 -11.61 2.39 29.34
C TYR A 721 -11.03 1.30 30.24
N GLU A 722 -11.85 0.33 30.59
CA GLU A 722 -11.44 -0.90 31.23
C GLU A 722 -11.16 -1.92 30.13
N VAL A 723 -9.96 -2.47 30.10
CA VAL A 723 -9.65 -3.55 29.16
C VAL A 723 -10.30 -4.83 29.66
N LYS A 724 -11.15 -5.42 28.83
CA LYS A 724 -11.74 -6.73 29.04
C LYS A 724 -11.02 -7.73 28.15
N TYR A 725 -10.39 -8.72 28.78
CA TYR A 725 -9.55 -9.70 28.11
C TYR A 725 -10.40 -10.80 27.50
N CYS A 726 -10.02 -11.24 26.31
CA CYS A 726 -10.65 -12.32 25.62
C CYS A 726 -9.68 -13.49 25.42
N GLN A 727 -10.22 -14.70 25.47
CA GLN A 727 -9.47 -15.93 25.22
C GLN A 727 -10.24 -16.82 24.26
N LEU A 728 -9.50 -17.45 23.35
CA LEU A 728 -10.07 -18.35 22.36
C LEU A 728 -10.16 -19.75 22.98
N ASN A 729 -11.37 -20.14 23.37
CA ASN A 729 -11.68 -21.49 23.85
C ASN A 729 -12.22 -22.31 22.68
N GLY A 730 -11.34 -23.04 21.99
CA GLY A 730 -11.68 -23.75 20.75
C GLY A 730 -11.94 -22.77 19.59
N GLN A 731 -13.16 -22.73 19.07
CA GLN A 731 -13.60 -21.77 18.04
C GLN A 731 -14.44 -20.62 18.62
N THR A 732 -14.66 -20.60 19.93
CA THR A 732 -15.47 -19.57 20.59
C THR A 732 -14.58 -18.63 21.38
N CYS A 733 -14.74 -17.33 21.15
CA CYS A 733 -14.08 -16.32 21.94
C CYS A 733 -14.94 -15.95 23.15
N ALA A 734 -14.37 -16.13 24.34
CA ALA A 734 -15.01 -15.85 25.61
C ALA A 734 -14.19 -14.86 26.42
N GLU A 735 -14.83 -14.19 27.37
CA GLU A 735 -14.12 -13.34 28.32
C GLU A 735 -13.17 -14.22 29.16
N ALA A 736 -11.93 -13.77 29.32
CA ALA A 736 -10.96 -14.45 30.15
C ALA A 736 -11.25 -14.14 31.62
N ASN A 737 -11.50 -15.18 32.42
CA ASN A 737 -11.80 -15.05 33.85
C ASN A 737 -10.66 -14.36 34.63
N ASN A 738 -9.43 -14.44 34.11
CA ASN A 738 -8.28 -13.74 34.62
C ASN A 738 -7.27 -13.49 33.49
N VAL A 739 -6.40 -12.51 33.68
CA VAL A 739 -5.31 -12.21 32.73
C VAL A 739 -4.31 -13.37 32.61
N SER A 740 -4.18 -14.19 33.67
CA SER A 740 -3.21 -15.28 33.76
C SER A 740 -3.49 -16.46 32.84
N SER A 741 -4.68 -16.54 32.22
CA SER A 741 -5.00 -17.56 31.22
C SER A 741 -4.44 -17.25 29.83
N LEU A 742 -3.93 -16.03 29.59
CA LEU A 742 -3.25 -15.66 28.35
C LEU A 742 -1.86 -16.30 28.28
N THR A 743 -1.38 -16.59 27.07
CA THR A 743 -0.10 -17.27 26.82
C THR A 743 1.05 -16.28 26.61
N SER A 744 2.29 -16.75 26.69
CA SER A 744 3.49 -15.92 26.46
C SER A 744 3.49 -15.17 25.13
N SER A 745 3.01 -15.82 24.08
CA SER A 745 2.97 -15.28 22.73
C SER A 745 1.92 -14.19 22.51
N ASN A 746 0.88 -14.11 23.35
CA ASN A 746 -0.24 -13.21 23.14
C ASN A 746 -0.54 -12.29 24.32
N CYS A 747 0.09 -12.48 25.48
CA CYS A 747 -0.20 -11.73 26.71
C CYS A 747 -0.21 -10.19 26.51
N TYR A 748 0.84 -9.61 25.91
CA TYR A 748 0.92 -8.17 25.71
C TYR A 748 -0.06 -7.66 24.65
N ALA A 749 -0.12 -8.30 23.48
CA ALA A 749 -1.01 -7.90 22.39
C ALA A 749 -2.50 -8.11 22.72
N SER A 750 -2.85 -9.25 23.32
CA SER A 750 -4.22 -9.60 23.72
C SER A 750 -4.69 -8.84 24.95
N SER A 751 -3.83 -8.15 25.67
CA SER A 751 -4.22 -7.26 26.78
C SER A 751 -4.21 -5.78 26.40
N GLY A 752 -3.97 -5.44 25.13
CA GLY A 752 -3.82 -4.05 24.71
C GLY A 752 -2.64 -3.34 25.38
N GLY A 753 -1.60 -4.10 25.75
CA GLY A 753 -0.43 -3.61 26.47
C GLY A 753 -0.66 -3.33 27.96
N THR A 754 -1.73 -3.86 28.55
CA THR A 754 -2.01 -3.73 30.00
C THR A 754 -1.49 -4.88 30.86
N ALA A 755 -1.04 -5.95 30.22
CA ALA A 755 -0.44 -7.12 30.85
C ALA A 755 0.85 -7.53 30.14
N ARG A 756 1.70 -8.26 30.86
CA ARG A 756 2.99 -8.76 30.39
C ARG A 756 3.20 -10.21 30.78
N TRP A 757 4.06 -10.90 30.04
CA TRP A 757 4.45 -12.25 30.43
C TRP A 757 5.52 -12.20 31.53
N ASP A 758 5.23 -12.80 32.68
CA ASP A 758 6.18 -12.96 33.78
C ASP A 758 6.65 -14.41 33.81
N ALA A 759 7.84 -14.66 33.26
CA ALA A 759 8.44 -15.99 33.16
C ALA A 759 8.82 -16.60 34.53
N ASP A 760 8.99 -15.77 35.56
CA ASP A 760 9.51 -16.19 36.86
C ASP A 760 8.42 -16.79 37.78
N LYS A 761 7.14 -16.63 37.42
CA LYS A 761 6.00 -17.20 38.14
C LYS A 761 5.50 -18.48 37.49
N GLY A 762 5.92 -19.64 38.02
CA GLY A 762 5.24 -20.95 37.84
C GLY A 762 5.02 -21.40 36.39
N ASN A 763 6.10 -21.57 35.61
CA ASN A 763 6.10 -21.85 34.16
C ASN A 763 5.67 -20.68 33.26
N GLY A 764 5.70 -19.48 33.83
CA GLY A 764 5.33 -18.25 33.15
C GLY A 764 3.83 -17.99 33.22
N THR A 765 3.45 -16.79 33.66
CA THR A 765 2.06 -16.36 33.72
C THR A 765 1.91 -14.96 33.18
N CYS A 766 0.80 -14.70 32.50
CA CYS A 766 0.46 -13.34 32.09
C CYS A 766 -0.04 -12.57 33.30
N VAL A 767 0.59 -11.43 33.61
CA VAL A 767 0.28 -10.60 34.79
C VAL A 767 -0.04 -9.18 34.36
N GLN A 768 -1.05 -8.57 34.98
CA GLN A 768 -1.33 -7.15 34.76
C GLN A 768 -0.12 -6.33 35.19
N CYS A 769 0.27 -5.36 34.35
CA CYS A 769 1.40 -4.50 34.65
C CYS A 769 1.12 -3.51 35.78
N TYR A 770 -0.16 -3.31 36.11
CA TYR A 770 -0.60 -2.72 37.36
C TYR A 770 -1.25 -3.78 38.24
N ALA A 771 -0.45 -4.46 39.07
CA ALA A 771 -1.03 -5.05 40.26
C ALA A 771 -1.58 -3.90 41.12
N LYS A 772 -2.83 -3.99 41.56
CA LYS A 772 -3.50 -3.17 42.60
C LYS A 772 -2.77 -3.21 43.97
N ILE A 773 -1.44 -3.10 43.99
CA ILE A 773 -0.57 -3.36 45.14
C ILE A 773 -0.28 -2.10 45.96
N ILE A 774 -0.62 -0.89 45.53
CA ILE A 774 -0.47 0.29 46.42
C ILE A 774 -1.81 0.67 47.08
N SER A 775 -2.95 0.64 46.38
CA SER A 775 -4.21 1.07 46.99
C SER A 775 -4.80 0.08 48.00
N VAL A 776 -4.61 -1.24 47.80
CA VAL A 776 -5.11 -2.24 48.76
C VAL A 776 -4.15 -2.40 49.94
N LEU A 777 -2.83 -2.30 49.74
CA LEU A 777 -1.87 -2.31 50.85
C LEU A 777 -1.90 -1.01 51.66
N PHE A 778 -2.17 0.16 51.07
CA PHE A 778 -2.39 1.37 51.88
C PHE A 778 -3.70 1.32 52.65
N ILE A 779 -4.79 0.77 52.11
CA ILE A 779 -6.04 0.61 52.88
C ILE A 779 -5.84 -0.42 54.00
N ILE A 780 -5.13 -1.52 53.77
CA ILE A 780 -4.84 -2.50 54.85
C ILE A 780 -3.86 -1.92 55.88
N LEU A 781 -2.83 -1.16 55.47
CA LEU A 781 -1.87 -0.53 56.39
C LEU A 781 -2.44 0.69 57.13
N SER A 782 -3.41 1.42 56.56
CA SER A 782 -4.12 2.52 57.24
C SER A 782 -5.29 2.05 58.12
N TYR A 783 -5.60 0.75 58.11
CA TYR A 783 -6.49 0.12 59.09
C TYR A 783 -5.72 -0.64 60.20
N MET A 784 -4.38 -0.74 60.09
CA MET A 784 -3.51 -1.36 61.10
C MET A 784 -2.63 -0.35 61.86
N PHE A 785 -2.71 0.93 61.52
CA PHE A 785 -2.24 2.09 62.29
C PHE A 785 -3.42 3.04 62.49
#